data_AF-A0A450TB21-F1
#
_entry.id   AF-A0A450TB21-F1
#
_cell.length_a   1.000
_cell.length_b   1.000
_cell.length_c   1.000
_cell.angle_alpha   90.00
_cell.angle_beta   90.00
_cell.angle_gamma   90.00
#
_symmetry.space_group_name_H-M   'P 1'
#
loop_
_entity.id
_entity.type
_entity.pdbx_description
1 polymer ?
#
loop_
_entity_poly.entity_id
_entity_poly.type
_entity_poly.pdbx_seq_one_letter_code
_entity_poly.pdbx_strand_id
1 'polypeptide(L)'
;MWKPREGPQAGFVQEWISLVKHREPDAKILVVATHGGPGQRQPDIDRQGLLDLFGEETIRGFFHVDSKPDENGQRRGIEELKEAIAGIAVSLPEVGRKVPKRWQETREALIETGRAYMPLTEVFGLCRERGMGEEEARLFVTLSHRLGHLIHYEHDPLLRDMVVLKPDWLATAMSFVLDDQETRATHGLARFSRLSELWDDLTRPEEERYDPALHPLFLRLMERFDLCYRVAEPERLPAMGTDDVDSTSLIAQLVPDIRPAERLRTEWPPEPAAGDLEQIQVCRIVDDRGQSATAEGIFYQLIVRLHKFSLGREDFQQSIHWQRGLVLDDGYNGRAYLAHIGNDIRITVRAPYPAYFLGLLTGEVKWLVESFWEGLRCEVTVPCLVSRRDGKPCPGLFEVEKLIDSKRKGRPEHPCPVCNEWQNIDALLSNAPPVRALTTESALDTLLAEFADMKRAQVITYAHMHQGFAHLDANDKKLLSRIDDARDDLLRALTDEAKDGPRLFSLEPVNRRRFNLKGWAKETFRITLWCEHSRLPLPVLYGDEKKGVCQIELNREWFRKAAPFLKILNGTLRLGLPVAAAGLELTLDEGVYGAMEGHLDSGQEIIEASMGFKGGAGQTGDWLDEDTPDRERGRITGSPISAHGAILREFHAMLRKQDPGCKFGGLVRVRNKRNEFLWVHPRFEEEY
;
A
#
# COMPACT_ATOMS: atom_id res chain seq x y z
N MET A 1 29.82 -10.15 -7.09
CA MET A 1 31.27 -10.22 -7.39
C MET A 1 31.98 -9.17 -6.56
N TRP A 2 33.25 -9.37 -6.18
CA TRP A 2 34.00 -8.40 -5.39
C TRP A 2 35.47 -8.36 -5.79
N LYS A 3 36.17 -7.29 -5.44
CA LYS A 3 37.59 -7.08 -5.77
C LYS A 3 38.48 -7.45 -4.59
N PRO A 4 39.27 -8.53 -4.67
CA PRO A 4 40.17 -8.94 -3.60
C PRO A 4 41.14 -7.84 -3.19
N ARG A 5 41.69 -7.07 -4.14
CA ARG A 5 42.70 -6.05 -3.83
C ARG A 5 42.23 -4.99 -2.84
N GLU A 6 40.94 -4.67 -2.85
CA GLU A 6 40.33 -3.65 -2.00
C GLU A 6 39.89 -4.23 -0.65
N GLY A 7 39.74 -5.56 -0.57
CA GLY A 7 39.28 -6.28 0.62
C GLY A 7 37.76 -6.45 0.68
N PRO A 8 37.25 -7.43 1.44
CA PRO A 8 35.83 -7.79 1.46
C PRO A 8 34.94 -6.69 2.06
N GLN A 9 35.46 -5.90 3.01
CA GLN A 9 34.74 -4.77 3.61
C GLN A 9 34.54 -3.63 2.59
N ALA A 10 35.58 -3.28 1.83
CA ALA A 10 35.45 -2.28 0.76
C ALA A 10 34.59 -2.78 -0.40
N GLY A 11 34.56 -4.09 -0.62
CA GLY A 11 33.66 -4.74 -1.58
C GLY A 11 32.22 -4.93 -1.08
N PHE A 12 31.91 -4.54 0.17
CA PHE A 12 30.59 -4.68 0.79
C PHE A 12 29.97 -6.08 0.63
N VAL A 13 30.78 -7.14 0.72
CA VAL A 13 30.34 -8.49 0.34
C VAL A 13 29.18 -8.96 1.22
N GLN A 14 29.26 -8.72 2.53
CA GLN A 14 28.21 -9.10 3.47
C GLN A 14 26.91 -8.32 3.18
N GLU A 15 27.01 -7.02 2.95
CA GLU A 15 25.88 -6.14 2.65
C GLU A 15 25.20 -6.55 1.35
N TRP A 16 25.97 -6.86 0.29
CA TRP A 16 25.41 -7.38 -0.95
C TRP A 16 24.68 -8.70 -0.77
N ILE A 17 25.23 -9.63 0.00
CA ILE A 17 24.56 -10.92 0.30
C ILE A 17 23.23 -10.66 1.03
N SER A 18 23.23 -9.78 2.02
CA SER A 18 22.01 -9.36 2.72
C SER A 18 21.00 -8.74 1.74
N LEU A 19 21.42 -7.80 0.89
CA LEU A 19 20.53 -7.17 -0.10
C LEU A 19 19.91 -8.18 -1.06
N VAL A 20 20.69 -9.17 -1.56
CA VAL A 20 20.14 -10.24 -2.40
C VAL A 20 19.11 -11.05 -1.62
N LYS A 21 19.41 -11.44 -0.37
CA LYS A 21 18.45 -12.19 0.45
C LYS A 21 17.16 -11.43 0.73
N HIS A 22 17.24 -10.11 0.92
CA HIS A 22 16.05 -9.29 1.11
C HIS A 22 15.18 -9.18 -0.16
N ARG A 23 15.70 -9.57 -1.33
CA ARG A 23 14.96 -9.58 -2.59
C ARG A 23 14.50 -10.97 -3.00
N GLU A 24 15.31 -11.97 -2.70
CA GLU A 24 15.09 -13.38 -3.05
C GLU A 24 15.75 -14.26 -1.97
N PRO A 25 15.03 -14.65 -0.90
CA PRO A 25 15.60 -15.39 0.22
C PRO A 25 16.14 -16.77 -0.15
N ASP A 26 15.51 -17.41 -1.13
CA ASP A 26 15.88 -18.73 -1.64
C ASP A 26 17.06 -18.68 -2.63
N ALA A 27 17.58 -17.47 -2.92
CA ALA A 27 18.70 -17.28 -3.83
C ALA A 27 19.92 -18.10 -3.42
N LYS A 28 20.49 -18.78 -4.42
CA LYS A 28 21.77 -19.49 -4.29
C LYS A 28 22.89 -18.56 -4.76
N ILE A 29 23.78 -18.20 -3.84
CA ILE A 29 24.80 -17.17 -4.03
C ILE A 29 26.17 -17.81 -4.24
N LEU A 30 26.87 -17.35 -5.28
CA LEU A 30 28.28 -17.62 -5.51
C LEU A 30 29.10 -16.37 -5.25
N VAL A 31 30.03 -16.45 -4.30
CA VAL A 31 30.90 -15.32 -3.96
C VAL A 31 32.13 -15.37 -4.84
N VAL A 32 32.13 -14.56 -5.90
CA VAL A 32 33.20 -14.53 -6.91
C VAL A 32 34.13 -13.35 -6.68
N ALA A 33 35.38 -13.66 -6.37
CA ALA A 33 36.52 -12.75 -6.34
C ALA A 33 37.05 -12.55 -7.77
N THR A 34 36.88 -11.34 -8.30
CA THR A 34 37.40 -10.94 -9.61
C THR A 34 38.54 -9.94 -9.41
N HIS A 35 39.58 -9.93 -10.24
CA HIS A 35 40.74 -9.02 -10.15
C HIS A 35 41.83 -9.38 -9.13
N GLY A 36 41.88 -10.62 -8.64
CA GLY A 36 42.99 -11.18 -7.85
C GLY A 36 43.78 -12.22 -8.64
N GLY A 37 44.89 -11.81 -9.26
CA GLY A 37 45.71 -12.72 -10.08
C GLY A 37 46.79 -13.48 -9.29
N PRO A 38 47.48 -14.46 -9.91
CA PRO A 38 48.63 -15.13 -9.31
C PRO A 38 49.70 -14.11 -8.85
N GLY A 39 50.13 -14.19 -7.58
CA GLY A 39 51.16 -13.32 -7.02
C GLY A 39 50.69 -11.97 -6.47
N GLN A 40 49.38 -11.69 -6.48
CA GLN A 40 48.83 -10.47 -5.88
C GLN A 40 48.40 -10.69 -4.42
N ARG A 41 48.34 -9.62 -3.62
CA ARG A 41 47.82 -9.67 -2.26
C ARG A 41 46.35 -10.05 -2.31
N GLN A 42 46.02 -11.24 -1.81
CA GLN A 42 44.66 -11.73 -1.67
C GLN A 42 44.28 -11.62 -0.19
N PRO A 43 43.59 -10.55 0.25
CA PRO A 43 43.03 -10.56 1.59
C PRO A 43 42.02 -11.70 1.67
N ASP A 44 42.21 -12.56 2.67
CA ASP A 44 41.29 -13.66 2.93
C ASP A 44 39.94 -13.09 3.34
N ILE A 45 38.89 -13.56 2.65
CA ILE A 45 37.52 -13.37 3.09
C ILE A 45 37.23 -14.39 4.18
N ASP A 46 36.60 -13.97 5.27
CA ASP A 46 36.15 -14.88 6.33
C ASP A 46 34.99 -15.73 5.83
N ARG A 47 35.33 -16.82 5.14
CA ARG A 47 34.35 -17.75 4.56
C ARG A 47 33.48 -18.36 5.65
N GLN A 48 34.08 -18.76 6.78
CA GLN A 48 33.33 -19.38 7.88
C GLN A 48 32.34 -18.38 8.48
N GLY A 49 32.76 -17.14 8.74
CA GLY A 49 31.86 -16.09 9.23
C GLY A 49 30.67 -15.84 8.28
N LEU A 50 30.91 -15.82 6.97
CA LEU A 50 29.82 -15.70 5.99
C LEU A 50 28.90 -16.93 5.97
N LEU A 51 29.44 -18.14 6.10
CA LEU A 51 28.65 -19.36 6.18
C LEU A 51 27.83 -19.43 7.48
N ASP A 52 28.38 -18.99 8.61
CA ASP A 52 27.67 -18.93 9.90
C ASP A 52 26.54 -17.86 9.87
N LEU A 53 26.75 -16.78 9.12
CA LEU A 53 25.75 -15.71 8.95
C LEU A 53 24.64 -16.07 7.96
N PHE A 54 24.96 -16.71 6.83
CA PHE A 54 23.99 -16.87 5.75
C PHE A 54 23.59 -18.32 5.47
N GLY A 55 24.36 -19.29 5.97
CA GLY A 55 24.16 -20.73 5.77
C GLY A 55 24.81 -21.27 4.50
N GLU A 56 25.23 -22.54 4.55
CA GLU A 56 25.76 -23.29 3.39
C GLU A 56 24.70 -23.53 2.30
N GLU A 57 23.42 -23.47 2.66
CA GLU A 57 22.32 -23.57 1.70
C GLU A 57 22.19 -22.33 0.82
N THR A 58 22.57 -21.16 1.33
CA THR A 58 22.54 -19.90 0.58
C THR A 58 23.85 -19.69 -0.16
N ILE A 59 24.99 -19.73 0.53
CA ILE A 59 26.29 -19.53 -0.11
C ILE A 59 26.82 -20.87 -0.60
N ARG A 60 26.73 -21.09 -1.91
CA ARG A 60 27.04 -22.37 -2.54
C ARG A 60 28.49 -22.50 -3.00
N GLY A 61 29.30 -21.45 -2.85
CA GLY A 61 30.74 -21.54 -3.06
C GLY A 61 31.45 -20.20 -3.14
N PHE A 62 32.77 -20.26 -3.01
CA PHE A 62 33.70 -19.14 -3.13
C PHE A 62 34.66 -19.40 -4.28
N PHE A 63 34.70 -18.49 -5.25
CA PHE A 63 35.48 -18.66 -6.47
C PHE A 63 36.47 -17.53 -6.63
N HIS A 64 37.68 -17.84 -7.11
CA HIS A 64 38.66 -16.87 -7.54
C HIS A 64 38.83 -17.02 -9.05
N VAL A 65 38.55 -15.95 -9.78
CA VAL A 65 38.63 -15.97 -11.25
C VAL A 65 39.57 -14.89 -11.75
N ASP A 66 40.33 -15.23 -12.80
CA ASP A 66 41.17 -14.29 -13.53
C ASP A 66 40.78 -14.28 -15.01
N SER A 67 40.43 -13.10 -15.51
CA SER A 67 40.11 -12.89 -16.92
C SER A 67 41.37 -12.88 -17.79
N LYS A 68 42.55 -12.61 -17.20
CA LYS A 68 43.84 -12.66 -17.90
C LYS A 68 44.21 -14.14 -18.14
N PRO A 69 44.40 -14.55 -19.41
CA PRO A 69 44.88 -15.88 -19.71
C PRO A 69 46.32 -16.06 -19.19
N ASP A 70 46.63 -17.26 -18.74
CA ASP A 70 48.00 -17.68 -18.47
C ASP A 70 48.79 -17.91 -19.76
N GLU A 71 50.04 -18.38 -19.63
CA GLU A 71 50.93 -18.67 -20.76
C GLU A 71 50.36 -19.70 -21.75
N ASN A 72 49.39 -20.51 -21.33
CA ASN A 72 48.71 -21.52 -22.13
C ASN A 72 47.35 -21.06 -22.68
N GLY A 73 46.99 -19.79 -22.50
CA GLY A 73 45.68 -19.26 -22.91
C GLY A 73 44.54 -19.59 -21.95
N GLN A 74 44.82 -20.27 -20.82
CA GLN A 74 43.79 -20.70 -19.87
C GLN A 74 43.43 -19.57 -18.90
N ARG A 75 42.13 -19.38 -18.68
CA ARG A 75 41.62 -18.42 -17.69
C ARG A 75 41.31 -19.16 -16.40
N ARG A 76 42.12 -18.91 -15.38
CA ARG A 76 42.01 -19.60 -14.09
C ARG A 76 40.63 -19.35 -13.45
N GLY A 77 40.00 -20.42 -12.95
CA GLY A 77 38.74 -20.34 -12.21
C GLY A 77 37.46 -20.22 -13.02
N ILE A 78 37.54 -19.90 -14.32
CA ILE A 78 36.35 -19.64 -15.14
C ILE A 78 35.57 -20.92 -15.45
N GLU A 79 36.25 -22.01 -15.83
CA GLU A 79 35.56 -23.28 -16.12
C GLU A 79 34.95 -23.89 -14.86
N GLU A 80 35.68 -23.85 -13.73
CA GLU A 80 35.17 -24.28 -12.41
C GLU A 80 33.92 -23.49 -11.99
N LEU A 81 33.90 -22.17 -12.24
CA LEU A 81 32.73 -21.34 -11.97
C LEU A 81 31.54 -21.71 -12.87
N LYS A 82 31.76 -21.99 -14.17
CA LYS A 82 30.69 -22.43 -15.09
C LYS A 82 30.09 -23.75 -14.64
N GLU A 83 30.93 -24.72 -14.28
CA GLU A 83 30.48 -26.02 -13.77
C GLU A 83 29.66 -25.86 -12.49
N ALA A 84 30.09 -25.00 -11.57
CA ALA A 84 29.35 -24.71 -10.34
C ALA A 84 27.99 -24.06 -10.62
N ILE A 85 27.93 -23.05 -11.51
CA ILE A 85 26.67 -22.42 -11.92
C ILE A 85 25.72 -23.47 -12.52
N ALA A 86 26.22 -24.32 -13.42
CA ALA A 86 25.41 -25.37 -14.04
C ALA A 86 24.90 -26.39 -13.00
N GLY A 87 25.77 -26.84 -12.10
CA GLY A 87 25.40 -27.79 -11.04
C GLY A 87 24.34 -27.23 -10.08
N ILE A 88 24.46 -25.96 -9.69
CA ILE A 88 23.46 -25.29 -8.84
C ILE A 88 22.15 -25.09 -9.60
N ALA A 89 22.21 -24.63 -10.85
CA ALA A 89 21.02 -24.40 -11.67
C ALA A 89 20.18 -25.68 -11.82
N VAL A 90 20.81 -26.84 -12.05
CA VAL A 90 20.11 -28.13 -12.14
C VAL A 90 19.39 -28.52 -10.85
N SER A 91 19.84 -28.02 -9.70
CA SER A 91 19.22 -28.31 -8.38
C SER A 91 18.03 -27.41 -8.03
N LEU A 92 17.75 -26.36 -8.82
CA LEU A 92 16.66 -25.43 -8.52
C LEU A 92 15.28 -26.08 -8.73
N PRO A 93 14.28 -25.84 -7.86
CA PRO A 93 12.97 -26.52 -7.91
C PRO A 93 12.17 -26.34 -9.21
N GLU A 94 12.43 -25.24 -9.93
CA GLU A 94 11.78 -24.89 -11.20
C GLU A 94 12.42 -25.62 -12.38
N VAL A 95 13.69 -26.02 -12.25
CA VAL A 95 14.47 -26.65 -13.31
C VAL A 95 14.08 -28.13 -13.41
N GLY A 96 13.79 -28.58 -14.64
CA GLY A 96 13.27 -29.93 -14.91
C GLY A 96 11.75 -30.08 -14.82
N ARG A 97 11.01 -29.02 -14.46
CA ARG A 97 9.54 -29.03 -14.54
C ARG A 97 9.10 -29.18 -15.99
N LYS A 98 8.16 -30.10 -16.23
CA LYS A 98 7.57 -30.29 -17.55
C LYS A 98 6.58 -29.16 -17.83
N VAL A 99 6.84 -28.41 -18.89
CA VAL A 99 5.89 -27.44 -19.46
C VAL A 99 5.33 -27.99 -20.78
N PRO A 100 4.13 -27.59 -21.19
CA PRO A 100 3.62 -27.93 -22.51
C PRO A 100 4.61 -27.49 -23.60
N LYS A 101 4.90 -28.36 -24.56
CA LYS A 101 5.83 -28.05 -25.67
C LYS A 101 5.46 -26.76 -26.40
N ARG A 102 4.16 -26.52 -26.57
CA ARG A 102 3.60 -25.33 -27.20
C ARG A 102 4.01 -24.04 -26.48
N TRP A 103 4.17 -24.05 -25.17
CA TRP A 103 4.60 -22.87 -24.41
C TRP A 103 6.06 -22.53 -24.71
N GLN A 104 6.91 -23.54 -24.83
CA GLN A 104 8.30 -23.36 -25.22
C GLN A 104 8.39 -22.82 -26.65
N GLU A 105 7.64 -23.41 -27.59
CA GLU A 105 7.55 -22.94 -28.99
C GLU A 105 7.03 -21.50 -29.08
N THR A 106 6.10 -21.10 -28.21
CA THR A 106 5.64 -19.70 -28.12
C THR A 106 6.72 -18.78 -27.58
N ARG A 107 7.47 -19.20 -26.55
CA ARG A 107 8.58 -18.40 -25.98
C ARG A 107 9.70 -18.17 -26.98
N GLU A 108 10.11 -19.23 -27.68
CA GLU A 108 11.12 -19.15 -28.74
C GLU A 108 10.67 -18.17 -29.83
N ALA A 109 9.41 -18.27 -30.27
CA ALA A 109 8.86 -17.34 -31.25
C ALA A 109 8.83 -15.88 -30.76
N LEU A 110 8.51 -15.65 -29.48
CA LEU A 110 8.56 -14.30 -28.88
C LEU A 110 9.99 -13.74 -28.89
N ILE A 111 10.99 -14.55 -28.56
CA ILE A 111 12.41 -14.16 -28.59
C ILE A 111 12.86 -13.88 -30.03
N GLU A 112 12.49 -14.74 -30.98
CA GLU A 112 12.82 -14.62 -32.41
C GLU A 112 12.28 -13.34 -33.04
N THR A 113 11.19 -12.77 -32.50
CA THR A 113 10.69 -11.47 -32.99
C THR A 113 11.70 -10.34 -32.81
N GLY A 114 12.64 -10.46 -31.85
CA GLY A 114 13.61 -9.44 -31.52
C GLY A 114 13.03 -8.17 -30.90
N ARG A 115 11.70 -8.06 -30.78
CA ARG A 115 11.00 -6.89 -30.25
C ARG A 115 11.21 -6.75 -28.74
N ALA A 116 11.26 -5.52 -28.25
CA ALA A 116 11.37 -5.26 -26.81
C ALA A 116 10.01 -5.35 -26.09
N TYR A 117 8.92 -5.08 -26.81
CA TYR A 117 7.54 -5.16 -26.32
C TYR A 117 6.58 -5.56 -27.44
N MET A 118 5.37 -5.98 -27.07
CA MET A 118 4.32 -6.40 -27.98
C MET A 118 2.93 -6.20 -27.36
N PRO A 119 1.90 -5.82 -28.15
CA PRO A 119 0.52 -5.82 -27.67
C PRO A 119 0.06 -7.20 -27.20
N LEU A 120 -0.73 -7.26 -26.13
CA LEU A 120 -1.25 -8.52 -25.58
C LEU A 120 -2.07 -9.32 -26.60
N THR A 121 -2.80 -8.62 -27.48
CA THR A 121 -3.59 -9.22 -28.55
C THR A 121 -2.75 -9.99 -29.56
N GLU A 122 -1.55 -9.49 -29.87
CA GLU A 122 -0.57 -10.16 -30.74
C GLU A 122 0.04 -11.39 -30.04
N VAL A 123 0.38 -11.26 -28.75
CA VAL A 123 0.86 -12.40 -27.93
C VAL A 123 -0.20 -13.52 -27.89
N PHE A 124 -1.47 -13.16 -27.68
CA PHE A 124 -2.56 -14.14 -27.75
C PHE A 124 -2.78 -14.68 -29.17
N GLY A 125 -2.51 -13.89 -30.21
CA GLY A 125 -2.44 -14.38 -31.59
C GLY A 125 -1.44 -15.51 -31.76
N LEU A 126 -0.21 -15.30 -31.31
CA LEU A 126 0.87 -16.30 -31.34
C LEU A 126 0.52 -17.56 -30.56
N CYS A 127 -0.16 -17.42 -29.42
CA CYS A 127 -0.64 -18.55 -28.63
C CYS A 127 -1.70 -19.36 -29.40
N ARG A 128 -2.67 -18.69 -30.04
CA ARG A 128 -3.74 -19.33 -30.81
C ARG A 128 -3.19 -20.08 -32.03
N GLU A 129 -2.22 -19.51 -32.74
CA GLU A 129 -1.55 -20.17 -33.87
C GLU A 129 -0.92 -21.50 -33.48
N ARG A 130 -0.47 -21.62 -32.23
CA ARG A 130 0.12 -22.85 -31.65
C ARG A 130 -0.92 -23.74 -30.97
N GLY A 131 -2.21 -23.44 -31.13
CA GLY A 131 -3.32 -24.25 -30.63
C GLY A 131 -3.58 -24.12 -29.13
N MET A 132 -3.19 -22.99 -28.51
CA MET A 132 -3.53 -22.69 -27.12
C MET A 132 -4.90 -21.99 -27.05
N GLY A 133 -5.76 -22.49 -26.17
CA GLY A 133 -7.05 -21.84 -25.87
C GLY A 133 -6.84 -20.55 -25.08
N GLU A 134 -7.92 -19.75 -24.90
CA GLU A 134 -7.82 -18.46 -24.22
C GLU A 134 -7.36 -18.58 -22.76
N GLU A 135 -7.91 -19.53 -22.00
CA GLU A 135 -7.51 -19.75 -20.60
C GLU A 135 -6.04 -20.20 -20.49
N GLU A 136 -5.60 -21.07 -21.42
CA GLU A 136 -4.21 -21.53 -21.47
C GLU A 136 -3.26 -20.38 -21.83
N ALA A 137 -3.64 -19.52 -22.79
CA ALA A 137 -2.86 -18.35 -23.18
C ALA A 137 -2.73 -17.34 -22.03
N ARG A 138 -3.81 -17.09 -21.28
CA ARG A 138 -3.76 -16.25 -20.06
C ARG A 138 -2.82 -16.86 -19.03
N LEU A 139 -2.97 -18.15 -18.74
CA LEU A 139 -2.10 -18.87 -17.80
C LEU A 139 -0.62 -18.82 -18.23
N PHE A 140 -0.35 -18.95 -19.53
CA PHE A 140 0.99 -18.84 -20.10
C PHE A 140 1.62 -17.46 -19.85
N VAL A 141 0.87 -16.38 -20.08
CA VAL A 141 1.36 -15.01 -19.83
C VAL A 141 1.60 -14.81 -18.34
N THR A 142 0.67 -15.20 -17.48
CA THR A 142 0.82 -15.08 -16.01
C THR A 142 2.04 -15.84 -15.50
N LEU A 143 2.26 -17.07 -15.96
CA LEU A 143 3.41 -17.87 -15.53
C LEU A 143 4.72 -17.37 -16.13
N SER A 144 4.72 -16.93 -17.38
CA SER A 144 5.91 -16.36 -18.02
C SER A 144 6.31 -15.03 -17.38
N HIS A 145 5.33 -14.25 -16.91
CA HIS A 145 5.59 -13.07 -16.07
C HIS A 145 6.25 -13.43 -14.75
N ARG A 146 5.69 -14.40 -14.01
CA ARG A 146 6.25 -14.86 -12.73
C ARG A 146 7.66 -15.42 -12.85
N LEU A 147 7.97 -16.08 -13.96
CA LEU A 147 9.30 -16.63 -14.24
C LEU A 147 10.28 -15.60 -14.82
N GLY A 148 9.87 -14.35 -15.01
CA GLY A 148 10.72 -13.29 -15.55
C GLY A 148 11.04 -13.40 -17.05
N HIS A 149 10.33 -14.26 -17.79
CA HIS A 149 10.50 -14.37 -19.25
C HIS A 149 9.88 -13.18 -20.00
N LEU A 150 8.88 -12.53 -19.40
CA LEU A 150 8.24 -11.32 -19.89
C LEU A 150 7.70 -10.52 -18.70
N ILE A 151 7.23 -9.30 -18.93
CA ILE A 151 6.54 -8.50 -17.91
C ILE A 151 5.15 -8.13 -18.43
N HIS A 152 4.13 -8.38 -17.61
CA HIS A 152 2.74 -8.06 -17.93
C HIS A 152 1.97 -7.64 -16.68
N TYR A 153 1.22 -6.54 -16.77
CA TYR A 153 0.47 -5.97 -15.65
C TYR A 153 -1.04 -6.11 -15.86
N GLU A 154 -1.57 -7.29 -15.56
CA GLU A 154 -2.96 -7.66 -15.85
C GLU A 154 -4.03 -6.70 -15.29
N HIS A 155 -3.79 -6.12 -14.11
CA HIS A 155 -4.78 -5.29 -13.41
C HIS A 155 -4.54 -3.79 -13.56
N ASP A 156 -3.55 -3.40 -14.37
CA ASP A 156 -3.22 -1.99 -14.60
C ASP A 156 -3.95 -1.50 -15.86
N PRO A 157 -4.82 -0.49 -15.78
CA PRO A 157 -5.66 -0.07 -16.90
C PRO A 157 -4.87 0.36 -18.13
N LEU A 158 -3.71 1.01 -17.92
CA LEU A 158 -2.88 1.58 -18.97
C LEU A 158 -1.81 0.60 -19.45
N LEU A 159 -1.40 -0.35 -18.61
CA LEU A 159 -0.35 -1.32 -18.94
C LEU A 159 -0.88 -2.72 -19.31
N ARG A 160 -2.16 -3.05 -19.06
CA ARG A 160 -2.72 -4.40 -19.28
C ARG A 160 -2.66 -4.88 -20.73
N ASP A 161 -2.65 -3.96 -21.68
CA ASP A 161 -2.65 -4.29 -23.11
C ASP A 161 -1.24 -4.41 -23.70
N MET A 162 -0.19 -4.18 -22.89
CA MET A 162 1.21 -4.28 -23.30
C MET A 162 1.94 -5.42 -22.58
N VAL A 163 2.73 -6.18 -23.33
CA VAL A 163 3.66 -7.18 -22.81
C VAL A 163 5.09 -6.76 -23.13
N VAL A 164 5.92 -6.60 -22.10
CA VAL A 164 7.36 -6.31 -22.26
C VAL A 164 8.11 -7.62 -22.38
N LEU A 165 8.86 -7.80 -23.46
CA LEU A 165 9.62 -9.03 -23.78
C LEU A 165 11.10 -8.93 -23.36
N LYS A 166 11.65 -7.71 -23.28
CA LYS A 166 13.03 -7.45 -22.85
C LYS A 166 13.04 -6.57 -21.59
N PRO A 167 13.21 -7.14 -20.39
CA PRO A 167 13.29 -6.37 -19.15
C PRO A 167 14.40 -5.32 -19.14
N ASP A 168 15.58 -5.64 -19.68
CA ASP A 168 16.73 -4.72 -19.72
C ASP A 168 16.42 -3.44 -20.50
N TRP A 169 15.61 -3.54 -21.56
CA TRP A 169 15.19 -2.39 -22.35
C TRP A 169 14.35 -1.40 -21.52
N LEU A 170 13.54 -1.89 -20.58
CA LEU A 170 12.79 -1.03 -19.66
C LEU A 170 13.73 -0.40 -18.61
N ALA A 171 14.68 -1.18 -18.09
CA ALA A 171 15.65 -0.68 -17.11
C ALA A 171 16.50 0.47 -17.69
N THR A 172 16.94 0.35 -18.94
CA THR A 172 17.67 1.41 -19.65
C THR A 172 16.86 2.70 -19.78
N ALA A 173 15.56 2.59 -20.10
CA ALA A 173 14.66 3.75 -20.21
C ALA A 173 14.57 4.51 -18.88
N MET A 174 14.50 3.79 -17.76
CA MET A 174 14.47 4.38 -16.43
C MET A 174 15.82 4.98 -16.02
N SER A 175 16.95 4.35 -16.39
CA SER A 175 18.28 4.90 -16.08
C SER A 175 18.52 6.25 -16.73
N PHE A 176 18.01 6.48 -17.95
CA PHE A 176 18.14 7.77 -18.61
C PHE A 176 17.52 8.92 -17.82
N VAL A 177 16.41 8.65 -17.11
CA VAL A 177 15.76 9.65 -16.25
C VAL A 177 16.56 9.86 -14.96
N LEU A 178 17.05 8.78 -14.33
CA LEU A 178 17.81 8.85 -13.09
C LEU A 178 19.21 9.48 -13.27
N ASP A 179 19.80 9.35 -14.46
CA ASP A 179 21.11 9.90 -14.79
C ASP A 179 21.05 11.35 -15.30
N ASP A 180 19.85 11.86 -15.63
CA ASP A 180 19.68 13.21 -16.15
C ASP A 180 20.10 14.29 -15.14
N GLN A 181 21.05 15.13 -15.57
CA GLN A 181 21.60 16.18 -14.73
C GLN A 181 20.63 17.33 -14.53
N GLU A 182 19.79 17.63 -15.53
CA GLU A 182 18.80 18.70 -15.47
C GLU A 182 17.74 18.38 -14.41
N THR A 183 17.16 17.18 -14.47
CA THR A 183 16.20 16.67 -13.48
C THR A 183 16.79 16.64 -12.07
N ARG A 184 18.08 16.29 -11.94
CA ARG A 184 18.78 16.34 -10.64
C ARG A 184 18.97 17.78 -10.14
N ALA A 185 19.28 18.71 -11.02
CA ALA A 185 19.45 20.13 -10.69
C ALA A 185 18.12 20.80 -10.30
N THR A 186 17.00 20.33 -10.84
CA THR A 186 15.63 20.76 -10.49
C THR A 186 15.04 19.97 -9.32
N HIS A 187 15.88 19.29 -8.53
CA HIS A 187 15.48 18.54 -7.33
C HIS A 187 14.46 17.42 -7.60
N GLY A 188 14.59 16.78 -8.75
CA GLY A 188 13.74 15.67 -9.18
C GLY A 188 12.53 16.08 -10.01
N LEU A 189 12.30 17.37 -10.27
CA LEU A 189 11.19 17.81 -11.11
C LEU A 189 11.51 17.62 -12.60
N ALA A 190 10.73 16.80 -13.28
CA ALA A 190 10.83 16.56 -14.72
C ALA A 190 9.49 16.81 -15.42
N ARG A 191 9.51 17.58 -16.51
CA ARG A 191 8.37 17.72 -17.42
C ARG A 191 8.29 16.51 -18.34
N PHE A 192 7.07 16.16 -18.76
CA PHE A 192 6.86 15.06 -19.68
C PHE A 192 7.58 15.25 -21.03
N SER A 193 7.69 16.49 -21.51
CA SER A 193 8.48 16.88 -22.67
C SER A 193 9.95 16.54 -22.52
N ARG A 194 10.55 16.89 -21.37
CA ARG A 194 11.94 16.55 -21.05
C ARG A 194 12.14 15.03 -20.96
N LEU A 195 11.24 14.32 -20.30
CA LEU A 195 11.28 12.85 -20.26
C LEU A 195 11.20 12.25 -21.67
N SER A 196 10.36 12.82 -22.53
CA SER A 196 10.23 12.39 -23.92
C SER A 196 11.50 12.63 -24.73
N GLU A 197 12.17 13.77 -24.55
CA GLU A 197 13.48 14.03 -25.14
C GLU A 197 14.55 13.04 -24.66
N LEU A 198 14.51 12.67 -23.37
CA LEU A 198 15.42 11.68 -22.80
C LEU A 198 15.17 10.28 -23.35
N TRP A 199 13.96 9.94 -23.79
CA TRP A 199 13.66 8.62 -24.35
C TRP A 199 13.86 8.57 -25.88
N ASP A 200 13.68 9.67 -26.61
CA ASP A 200 13.97 9.73 -28.06
C ASP A 200 15.17 10.65 -28.38
N ASP A 201 16.24 10.54 -27.59
CA ASP A 201 17.45 11.34 -27.80
C ASP A 201 18.13 10.93 -29.12
N LEU A 202 18.11 11.85 -30.09
CA LEU A 202 18.70 11.67 -31.42
C LEU A 202 20.23 11.42 -31.40
N THR A 203 20.91 11.71 -30.29
CA THR A 203 22.34 11.46 -30.14
C THR A 203 22.66 10.00 -29.78
N ARG A 204 21.67 9.22 -29.35
CA ARG A 204 21.83 7.79 -28.98
C ARG A 204 21.65 6.86 -30.18
N PRO A 205 22.21 5.63 -30.11
CA PRO A 205 21.93 4.60 -31.11
C PRO A 205 20.42 4.35 -31.26
N GLU A 206 19.97 3.99 -32.46
CA GLU A 206 18.56 3.70 -32.75
C GLU A 206 17.97 2.62 -31.83
N GLU A 207 18.80 1.67 -31.38
CA GLU A 207 18.42 0.60 -30.44
C GLU A 207 18.08 1.10 -29.02
N GLU A 208 18.56 2.29 -28.66
CA GLU A 208 18.33 2.96 -27.37
C GLU A 208 17.36 4.14 -27.49
N ARG A 209 16.72 4.29 -28.65
CA ARG A 209 15.68 5.29 -28.89
C ARG A 209 14.31 4.64 -28.80
N TYR A 210 13.41 5.32 -28.11
CA TYR A 210 12.09 4.81 -27.82
C TYR A 210 11.02 5.56 -28.63
N ASP A 211 10.02 4.82 -29.11
CA ASP A 211 8.89 5.41 -29.82
C ASP A 211 8.11 6.34 -28.87
N PRO A 212 7.82 7.61 -29.25
CA PRO A 212 7.00 8.53 -28.48
C PRO A 212 5.66 7.98 -28.01
N ALA A 213 5.06 7.04 -28.75
CA ALA A 213 3.82 6.36 -28.34
C ALA A 213 3.96 5.57 -27.02
N LEU A 214 5.19 5.24 -26.62
CA LEU A 214 5.51 4.46 -25.41
C LEU A 214 5.82 5.33 -24.19
N HIS A 215 6.12 6.62 -24.40
CA HIS A 215 6.52 7.52 -23.32
C HIS A 215 5.48 7.61 -22.19
N PRO A 216 4.16 7.69 -22.46
CA PRO A 216 3.17 7.64 -21.39
C PRO A 216 3.21 6.33 -20.60
N LEU A 217 3.50 5.21 -21.25
CA LEU A 217 3.58 3.90 -20.60
C LEU A 217 4.80 3.82 -19.68
N PHE A 218 5.94 4.42 -20.06
CA PHE A 218 7.11 4.50 -19.17
C PHE A 218 6.83 5.34 -17.94
N LEU A 219 6.18 6.49 -18.10
CA LEU A 219 5.78 7.31 -16.97
C LEU A 219 4.87 6.53 -16.01
N ARG A 220 3.84 5.85 -16.54
CA ARG A 220 2.95 5.00 -15.72
C ARG A 220 3.69 3.84 -15.05
N LEU A 221 4.69 3.24 -15.70
CA LEU A 221 5.54 2.24 -15.07
C LEU A 221 6.36 2.82 -13.91
N MET A 222 6.97 3.99 -14.10
CA MET A 222 7.71 4.67 -13.05
C MET A 222 6.82 5.02 -11.85
N GLU A 223 5.60 5.49 -12.11
CA GLU A 223 4.59 5.72 -11.07
C GLU A 223 4.25 4.41 -10.35
N ARG A 224 4.03 3.32 -11.10
CA ARG A 224 3.71 2.00 -10.57
C ARG A 224 4.80 1.47 -9.63
N PHE A 225 6.06 1.67 -9.97
CA PHE A 225 7.23 1.26 -9.17
C PHE A 225 7.61 2.25 -8.06
N ASP A 226 6.74 3.21 -7.76
CA ASP A 226 6.93 4.23 -6.73
C ASP A 226 8.23 5.05 -6.93
N LEU A 227 8.57 5.32 -8.19
CA LEU A 227 9.70 6.17 -8.58
C LEU A 227 9.29 7.63 -8.78
N CYS A 228 8.06 7.86 -9.22
CA CYS A 228 7.55 9.21 -9.42
C CYS A 228 6.06 9.34 -9.14
N TYR A 229 5.61 10.59 -9.04
CA TYR A 229 4.20 10.98 -9.08
C TYR A 229 4.05 12.34 -9.73
N ARG A 230 2.88 12.61 -10.31
CA ARG A 230 2.54 13.90 -10.90
C ARG A 230 2.34 14.97 -9.81
N VAL A 231 2.96 16.13 -9.98
CA VAL A 231 2.87 17.23 -9.01
C VAL A 231 1.82 18.26 -9.40
N ALA A 232 1.27 18.97 -8.41
CA ALA A 232 0.37 20.08 -8.64
C ALA A 232 1.16 21.40 -8.80
N GLU A 233 0.96 22.09 -9.92
CA GLU A 233 1.50 23.43 -10.19
C GLU A 233 0.32 24.40 -10.47
N PRO A 234 -0.14 25.18 -9.47
CA PRO A 234 -1.29 26.07 -9.60
C PRO A 234 -1.18 27.06 -10.76
N GLU A 235 0.03 27.53 -11.04
CA GLU A 235 0.33 28.48 -12.13
C GLU A 235 0.14 27.89 -13.54
N ARG A 236 -0.03 26.57 -13.65
CA ARG A 236 -0.16 25.83 -14.91
C ARG A 236 -1.43 24.98 -15.00
N LEU A 237 -2.44 25.24 -14.16
CA LEU A 237 -3.71 24.52 -14.21
C LEU A 237 -4.28 24.56 -15.64
N PRO A 238 -4.57 23.40 -16.26
CA PRO A 238 -5.19 23.36 -17.57
C PRO A 238 -6.56 24.06 -17.52
N ALA A 239 -6.94 24.71 -18.63
CA ALA A 239 -8.32 25.16 -18.78
C ALA A 239 -9.25 23.93 -18.75
N MET A 240 -10.38 24.05 -18.04
CA MET A 240 -11.38 22.99 -17.84
C MET A 240 -11.54 22.08 -19.07
N GLY A 241 -11.28 20.78 -18.89
CA GLY A 241 -11.48 19.75 -19.92
C GLY A 241 -10.35 19.58 -20.95
N THR A 242 -9.16 20.14 -20.70
CA THR A 242 -7.95 19.84 -21.50
C THR A 242 -6.97 18.99 -20.69
N ASP A 243 -6.51 17.88 -21.26
CA ASP A 243 -5.35 17.17 -20.72
C ASP A 243 -4.14 18.11 -20.80
N ASP A 244 -3.52 18.39 -19.67
CA ASP A 244 -2.27 19.14 -19.59
C ASP A 244 -1.19 18.38 -20.38
N VAL A 245 -0.89 18.88 -21.56
CA VAL A 245 -0.06 18.22 -22.59
C VAL A 245 1.38 18.03 -22.11
N ASP A 246 1.83 18.78 -21.09
CA ASP A 246 3.19 18.71 -20.55
C ASP A 246 3.24 18.73 -19.02
N SER A 247 2.57 17.76 -18.40
CA SER A 247 2.54 17.64 -16.94
C SER A 247 3.93 17.46 -16.32
N THR A 248 4.12 18.03 -15.12
CA THR A 248 5.34 17.88 -14.31
C THR A 248 5.21 16.69 -13.34
N SER A 249 6.25 15.88 -13.25
CA SER A 249 6.37 14.77 -12.29
C SER A 249 7.58 14.94 -11.38
N LEU A 250 7.47 14.50 -10.13
CA LEU A 250 8.60 14.40 -9.20
C LEU A 250 9.21 13.00 -9.27
N ILE A 251 10.48 12.91 -9.63
CA ILE A 251 11.31 11.70 -9.56
C ILE A 251 11.90 11.60 -8.15
N ALA A 252 11.29 10.78 -7.29
CA ALA A 252 11.54 10.77 -5.85
C ALA A 252 12.96 10.33 -5.45
N GLN A 253 13.68 9.59 -6.30
CA GLN A 253 15.08 9.24 -6.04
C GLN A 253 16.04 10.43 -6.20
N LEU A 254 15.61 11.48 -6.90
CA LEU A 254 16.42 12.67 -7.20
C LEU A 254 16.09 13.86 -6.29
N VAL A 255 15.29 13.65 -5.25
CA VAL A 255 15.04 14.66 -4.22
C VAL A 255 16.33 15.04 -3.49
N PRO A 256 16.40 16.25 -2.88
CA PRO A 256 17.59 16.69 -2.18
C PRO A 256 18.05 15.71 -1.10
N ASP A 257 19.35 15.57 -0.93
CA ASP A 257 19.99 14.77 0.12
C ASP A 257 20.07 15.52 1.46
N ILE A 258 20.21 16.85 1.40
CA ILE A 258 20.31 17.72 2.57
C ILE A 258 18.92 18.06 3.13
N ARG A 259 18.78 17.93 4.45
CA ARG A 259 17.57 18.34 5.18
C ARG A 259 17.35 19.87 5.04
N PRO A 260 16.17 20.34 4.58
CA PRO A 260 15.85 21.76 4.46
C PRO A 260 15.52 22.36 5.84
N ALA A 261 16.55 22.62 6.66
CA ALA A 261 16.39 22.93 8.08
C ALA A 261 15.57 24.20 8.37
N GLU A 262 15.72 25.24 7.56
CA GLU A 262 14.97 26.50 7.74
C GLU A 262 13.48 26.31 7.46
N ARG A 263 13.14 25.78 6.27
CA ARG A 263 11.75 25.48 5.91
C ARG A 263 11.09 24.52 6.87
N LEU A 264 11.82 23.49 7.31
CA LEU A 264 11.34 22.53 8.29
C LEU A 264 11.01 23.18 9.63
N ARG A 265 11.83 24.13 10.12
CA ARG A 265 11.54 24.84 11.38
C ARG A 265 10.28 25.70 11.29
N THR A 266 10.00 26.25 10.11
CA THR A 266 8.79 27.03 9.86
C THR A 266 7.54 26.15 9.86
N GLU A 267 7.55 25.05 9.11
CA GLU A 267 6.38 24.17 8.96
C GLU A 267 6.21 23.13 10.08
N TRP A 268 7.29 22.86 10.81
CA TRP A 268 7.31 21.94 11.95
C TRP A 268 8.02 22.60 13.14
N PRO A 269 7.35 23.55 13.83
CA PRO A 269 7.91 24.25 14.99
C PRO A 269 8.26 23.27 16.12
N PRO A 270 9.10 23.64 17.11
CA PRO A 270 9.50 22.72 18.17
C PRO A 270 8.32 22.26 19.04
N GLU A 271 7.35 23.15 19.30
CA GLU A 271 6.19 22.86 20.15
C GLU A 271 4.93 22.61 19.31
N PRO A 272 4.03 21.72 19.76
CA PRO A 272 2.74 21.51 19.11
C PRO A 272 1.84 22.74 19.25
N ALA A 273 0.89 22.90 18.33
CA ALA A 273 -0.09 23.98 18.41
C ALA A 273 -1.00 23.81 19.64
N ALA A 274 -1.59 24.92 20.10
CA ALA A 274 -2.50 24.88 21.23
C ALA A 274 -3.71 23.97 20.96
N GLY A 275 -3.93 22.98 21.83
CA GLY A 275 -5.00 21.97 21.69
C GLY A 275 -4.57 20.70 20.95
N ASP A 276 -3.39 20.68 20.34
CA ASP A 276 -2.83 19.47 19.74
C ASP A 276 -2.10 18.61 20.79
N LEU A 277 -2.25 17.31 20.64
CA LEU A 277 -1.44 16.30 21.28
C LEU A 277 -0.31 15.90 20.32
N GLU A 278 0.84 15.51 20.87
CA GLU A 278 1.93 14.90 20.11
C GLU A 278 2.00 13.42 20.46
N GLN A 279 2.02 12.56 19.44
CA GLN A 279 2.30 11.13 19.60
C GLN A 279 3.44 10.70 18.69
N ILE A 280 4.28 9.80 19.21
CA ILE A 280 5.51 9.34 18.53
C ILE A 280 5.53 7.81 18.49
N GLN A 281 5.76 7.27 17.29
CA GLN A 281 6.14 5.87 17.10
C GLN A 281 7.46 5.76 16.35
N VAL A 282 8.16 4.67 16.62
CA VAL A 282 9.38 4.30 15.90
C VAL A 282 9.18 2.94 15.29
N CYS A 283 9.17 2.90 13.95
CA CYS A 283 9.22 1.70 13.14
C CYS A 283 10.66 1.20 13.15
N ARG A 284 10.94 0.23 14.01
CA ARG A 284 12.27 -0.37 14.15
C ARG A 284 12.42 -1.47 13.11
N ILE A 285 13.39 -1.30 12.21
CA ILE A 285 13.60 -2.22 11.09
C ILE A 285 14.63 -3.25 11.53
N VAL A 286 14.20 -4.52 11.56
CA VAL A 286 15.03 -5.63 12.01
C VAL A 286 15.06 -6.77 10.99
N ASP A 287 16.14 -7.52 10.99
CA ASP A 287 16.23 -8.79 10.24
C ASP A 287 15.51 -9.93 10.98
N ASP A 288 15.55 -11.13 10.39
CA ASP A 288 15.02 -12.36 10.98
C ASP A 288 15.62 -12.71 12.34
N ARG A 289 16.80 -12.17 12.66
CA ARG A 289 17.51 -12.38 13.93
C ARG A 289 17.16 -11.31 14.98
N GLY A 290 16.36 -10.30 14.62
CA GLY A 290 16.02 -9.16 15.48
C GLY A 290 17.13 -8.10 15.59
N GLN A 291 18.12 -8.14 14.69
CA GLN A 291 19.18 -7.13 14.61
C GLN A 291 18.74 -5.97 13.73
N SER A 292 19.23 -4.76 13.99
CA SER A 292 18.89 -3.59 13.18
C SER A 292 19.35 -3.78 11.74
N ALA A 293 18.45 -3.53 10.80
CA ALA A 293 18.68 -3.69 9.37
C ALA A 293 18.27 -2.44 8.60
N THR A 294 18.85 -2.22 7.42
CA THR A 294 18.61 -1.03 6.61
C THR A 294 17.64 -1.33 5.47
N ALA A 295 16.51 -0.62 5.43
CA ALA A 295 15.61 -0.60 4.27
C ALA A 295 16.05 0.50 3.29
N GLU A 296 16.99 0.16 2.41
CA GLU A 296 17.58 1.11 1.46
C GLU A 296 16.54 1.67 0.49
N GLY A 297 16.47 3.01 0.37
CA GLY A 297 15.55 3.65 -0.55
C GLY A 297 14.10 3.76 -0.06
N ILE A 298 13.83 3.48 1.21
CA ILE A 298 12.46 3.53 1.74
C ILE A 298 11.82 4.92 1.62
N PHE A 299 12.58 6.01 1.77
CA PHE A 299 11.99 7.36 1.73
C PHE A 299 11.54 7.81 0.35
N TYR A 300 12.20 7.43 -0.75
CA TYR A 300 11.69 7.81 -2.06
C TYR A 300 10.32 7.14 -2.31
N GLN A 301 10.16 5.89 -1.88
CA GLN A 301 8.89 5.18 -1.98
C GLN A 301 7.83 5.79 -1.06
N LEU A 302 8.19 6.16 0.18
CA LEU A 302 7.26 6.84 1.10
C LEU A 302 6.84 8.21 0.57
N ILE A 303 7.75 8.99 -0.05
CA ILE A 303 7.43 10.26 -0.70
C ILE A 303 6.38 10.05 -1.78
N VAL A 304 6.57 9.05 -2.66
CA VAL A 304 5.60 8.74 -3.71
C VAL A 304 4.28 8.21 -3.15
N ARG A 305 4.32 7.25 -2.21
CA ARG A 305 3.09 6.63 -1.67
C ARG A 305 2.26 7.56 -0.80
N LEU A 306 2.89 8.51 -0.13
CA LEU A 306 2.25 9.44 0.81
C LEU A 306 2.04 10.83 0.18
N HIS A 307 2.25 11.01 -1.13
CA HIS A 307 2.16 12.31 -1.79
C HIS A 307 0.78 12.98 -1.65
N LYS A 308 -0.31 12.20 -1.52
CA LYS A 308 -1.66 12.70 -1.23
C LYS A 308 -1.77 13.48 0.09
N PHE A 309 -0.86 13.22 1.02
CA PHE A 309 -0.73 13.95 2.28
C PHE A 309 0.41 14.97 2.23
N SER A 310 1.09 15.16 1.09
CA SER A 310 2.16 16.17 0.99
C SER A 310 1.61 17.55 1.29
N LEU A 311 2.41 18.39 1.95
CA LEU A 311 2.12 19.83 2.06
C LEU A 311 1.91 20.47 0.68
N GLY A 312 2.57 19.94 -0.35
CA GLY A 312 2.43 20.40 -1.72
C GLY A 312 1.46 19.61 -2.60
N ARG A 313 0.43 18.98 -2.01
CA ARG A 313 -0.63 18.29 -2.76
C ARG A 313 -1.41 19.21 -3.71
N GLU A 314 -1.56 20.48 -3.34
CA GLU A 314 -2.21 21.53 -4.15
C GLU A 314 -1.17 22.44 -4.83
N ASP A 315 -0.03 22.64 -4.19
CA ASP A 315 1.07 23.47 -4.69
C ASP A 315 2.42 22.85 -4.30
N PHE A 316 3.09 22.25 -5.28
CA PHE A 316 4.36 21.54 -5.05
C PHE A 316 5.39 22.38 -4.30
N GLN A 317 5.42 23.70 -4.48
CA GLN A 317 6.40 24.58 -3.83
C GLN A 317 6.34 24.51 -2.32
N GLN A 318 5.21 24.11 -1.74
CA GLN A 318 5.02 23.95 -0.29
C GLN A 318 5.55 22.60 0.25
N SER A 319 5.90 21.66 -0.63
CA SER A 319 6.41 20.34 -0.24
C SER A 319 7.68 20.44 0.61
N ILE A 320 7.76 19.59 1.63
CA ILE A 320 8.98 19.40 2.43
C ILE A 320 9.31 17.91 2.46
N HIS A 321 10.34 17.55 1.69
CA HIS A 321 10.90 16.20 1.66
C HIS A 321 12.39 16.26 1.27
N TRP A 322 13.11 15.21 1.63
CA TRP A 322 14.50 14.96 1.24
C TRP A 322 14.74 13.44 1.36
N GLN A 323 15.91 12.96 0.97
CA GLN A 323 16.23 11.51 0.94
C GLN A 323 16.06 10.77 2.28
N ARG A 324 15.90 11.49 3.41
CA ARG A 324 15.80 10.91 4.76
C ARG A 324 14.63 11.46 5.60
N GLY A 325 13.68 12.15 5.00
CA GLY A 325 12.54 12.72 5.73
C GLY A 325 11.49 13.40 4.86
N LEU A 326 10.29 13.54 5.41
CA LEU A 326 9.18 14.29 4.81
C LEU A 326 8.20 14.81 5.87
N VAL A 327 7.48 15.87 5.53
CA VAL A 327 6.37 16.42 6.32
C VAL A 327 5.07 16.25 5.55
N LEU A 328 4.04 15.80 6.24
CA LEU A 328 2.73 15.46 5.70
C LEU A 328 1.62 16.15 6.49
N ASP A 329 0.47 16.37 5.88
CA ASP A 329 -0.72 17.00 6.46
C ASP A 329 -1.99 16.30 5.95
N ASP A 330 -2.85 15.88 6.88
CA ASP A 330 -4.15 15.25 6.61
C ASP A 330 -5.30 16.12 7.17
N GLY A 331 -5.20 17.45 7.00
CA GLY A 331 -6.26 18.38 7.39
C GLY A 331 -6.57 18.31 8.89
N TYR A 332 -7.82 17.99 9.23
CA TYR A 332 -8.25 17.90 10.64
C TYR A 332 -7.64 16.70 11.39
N ASN A 333 -7.12 15.70 10.68
CA ASN A 333 -6.40 14.56 11.26
C ASN A 333 -4.96 14.90 11.67
N GLY A 334 -4.49 16.09 11.28
CA GLY A 334 -3.27 16.72 11.77
C GLY A 334 -2.07 16.55 10.85
N ARG A 335 -0.92 16.95 11.38
CA ARG A 335 0.35 17.01 10.64
C ARG A 335 1.30 15.95 11.14
N ALA A 336 2.09 15.37 10.24
CA ALA A 336 3.06 14.34 10.55
C ALA A 336 4.47 14.69 10.07
N TYR A 337 5.46 14.27 10.84
CA TYR A 337 6.87 14.33 10.48
C TYR A 337 7.47 12.93 10.54
N LEU A 338 7.98 12.47 9.39
CA LEU A 338 8.67 11.19 9.24
C LEU A 338 10.15 11.45 8.99
N ALA A 339 11.02 10.76 9.72
CA ALA A 339 12.47 10.88 9.55
C ALA A 339 13.21 9.61 9.89
N HIS A 340 14.29 9.35 9.16
CA HIS A 340 15.24 8.31 9.56
C HIS A 340 15.98 8.66 10.86
N ILE A 341 16.14 7.67 11.72
CA ILE A 341 16.99 7.72 12.92
C ILE A 341 17.83 6.45 12.95
N GLY A 342 19.11 6.58 12.58
CA GLY A 342 19.91 5.41 12.25
C GLY A 342 19.30 4.68 11.04
N ASN A 343 18.92 3.43 11.25
CA ASN A 343 18.22 2.58 10.28
C ASN A 343 16.69 2.60 10.42
N ASP A 344 16.17 3.11 11.54
CA ASP A 344 14.76 3.08 11.87
C ASP A 344 14.04 4.33 11.34
N ILE A 345 12.70 4.31 11.38
CA ILE A 345 11.86 5.44 10.98
C ILE A 345 11.08 5.93 12.19
N ARG A 346 11.30 7.20 12.57
CA ARG A 346 10.45 7.88 13.56
C ARG A 346 9.32 8.60 12.85
N ILE A 347 8.12 8.41 13.37
CA ILE A 347 6.89 9.06 12.93
C ILE A 347 6.37 9.86 14.11
N THR A 348 6.22 11.17 13.94
CA THR A 348 5.64 12.08 14.94
C THR A 348 4.41 12.70 14.35
N VAL A 349 3.27 12.63 15.04
CA VAL A 349 2.01 13.24 14.60
C VAL A 349 1.53 14.23 15.64
N ARG A 350 1.05 15.39 15.17
CA ARG A 350 0.49 16.46 15.98
C ARG A 350 -0.93 16.76 15.50
N ALA A 351 -1.89 16.57 16.39
CA ALA A 351 -3.32 16.76 16.12
C ALA A 351 -4.10 16.77 17.44
N PRO A 352 -5.37 17.21 17.46
CA PRO A 352 -6.26 16.98 18.60
C PRO A 352 -6.50 15.48 18.89
N TYR A 353 -6.36 14.63 17.86
CA TYR A 353 -6.39 13.17 17.97
C TYR A 353 -5.36 12.51 17.01
N PRO A 354 -4.08 12.41 17.42
CA PRO A 354 -3.02 11.94 16.52
C PRO A 354 -3.09 10.45 16.15
N ALA A 355 -3.82 9.66 16.94
CA ALA A 355 -3.79 8.19 16.90
C ALA A 355 -4.18 7.61 15.54
N TYR A 356 -5.15 8.23 14.87
CA TYR A 356 -5.59 7.81 13.53
C TYR A 356 -4.47 7.97 12.49
N PHE A 357 -3.99 9.20 12.28
CA PHE A 357 -3.00 9.47 11.23
C PHE A 357 -1.66 8.79 11.54
N LEU A 358 -1.27 8.72 12.81
CA LEU A 358 -0.09 7.96 13.25
C LEU A 358 -0.23 6.46 12.95
N GLY A 359 -1.40 5.87 13.21
CA GLY A 359 -1.69 4.48 12.90
C GLY A 359 -1.66 4.19 11.41
N LEU A 360 -2.22 5.09 10.58
CA LEU A 360 -2.20 5.00 9.13
C LEU A 360 -0.75 4.98 8.60
N LEU A 361 0.05 5.98 9.00
CA LEU A 361 1.44 6.13 8.55
C LEU A 361 2.34 4.98 9.02
N THR A 362 2.17 4.55 10.27
CA THR A 362 2.90 3.40 10.82
C THR A 362 2.53 2.12 10.08
N GLY A 363 1.25 1.94 9.76
CA GLY A 363 0.77 0.84 8.93
C GLY A 363 1.38 0.84 7.53
N GLU A 364 1.49 2.00 6.88
CA GLU A 364 2.15 2.14 5.57
C GLU A 364 3.63 1.78 5.63
N VAL A 365 4.37 2.30 6.62
CA VAL A 365 5.80 1.99 6.79
C VAL A 365 6.00 0.51 7.07
N LYS A 366 5.23 -0.07 8.01
CA LYS A 366 5.31 -1.49 8.34
C LYS A 366 5.03 -2.37 7.14
N TRP A 367 3.92 -2.11 6.44
CA TRP A 367 3.55 -2.86 5.25
C TRP A 367 4.63 -2.75 4.18
N LEU A 368 5.18 -1.55 3.92
CA LEU A 368 6.19 -1.35 2.90
C LEU A 368 7.49 -2.11 3.21
N VAL A 369 7.95 -2.06 4.47
CA VAL A 369 9.14 -2.80 4.92
C VAL A 369 8.95 -4.30 4.72
N GLU A 370 7.84 -4.84 5.23
CA GLU A 370 7.59 -6.30 5.26
C GLU A 370 7.19 -6.86 3.89
N SER A 371 6.68 -6.03 2.97
CA SER A 371 6.24 -6.47 1.64
C SER A 371 7.34 -6.38 0.58
N PHE A 372 8.26 -5.42 0.71
CA PHE A 372 9.24 -5.12 -0.33
C PHE A 372 10.65 -5.68 -0.03
N TRP A 373 11.01 -5.83 1.25
CA TRP A 373 12.25 -6.46 1.69
C TRP A 373 11.90 -7.75 2.44
N GLU A 374 12.00 -8.88 1.75
CA GLU A 374 11.70 -10.19 2.32
C GLU A 374 12.69 -10.53 3.45
N GLY A 375 12.22 -11.08 4.57
CA GLY A 375 13.05 -11.34 5.76
C GLY A 375 13.37 -10.09 6.61
N LEU A 376 12.95 -8.88 6.20
CA LEU A 376 12.86 -7.74 7.11
C LEU A 376 11.52 -7.73 7.83
N ARG A 377 11.55 -7.33 9.10
CA ARG A 377 10.39 -7.09 9.94
C ARG A 377 10.40 -5.67 10.45
N CYS A 378 9.21 -5.11 10.63
CA CYS A 378 9.05 -3.78 11.19
C CYS A 378 8.38 -3.88 12.56
N GLU A 379 9.20 -3.79 13.61
CA GLU A 379 8.75 -3.75 15.00
C GLU A 379 8.24 -2.34 15.34
N VAL A 380 6.95 -2.22 15.65
CA VAL A 380 6.38 -0.95 16.10
C VAL A 380 6.75 -0.73 17.57
N THR A 381 7.49 0.34 17.83
CA THR A 381 7.96 0.69 19.17
C THR A 381 7.53 2.09 19.57
N VAL A 382 7.44 2.34 20.88
CA VAL A 382 7.21 3.66 21.48
C VAL A 382 8.44 4.11 22.27
N PRO A 383 8.76 5.41 22.27
CA PRO A 383 9.92 5.91 23.00
C PRO A 383 9.68 5.90 24.52
N CYS A 384 10.79 5.80 25.25
CA CYS A 384 10.81 6.01 26.69
C CYS A 384 10.37 7.44 27.05
N LEU A 385 9.52 7.57 28.08
CA LEU A 385 8.99 8.85 28.56
C LEU A 385 9.96 9.58 29.50
N VAL A 386 11.03 8.91 29.94
CA VAL A 386 12.00 9.45 30.90
C VAL A 386 13.05 10.32 30.19
N SER A 387 13.21 11.55 30.67
CA SER A 387 14.36 12.39 30.34
C SER A 387 15.56 12.06 31.24
N ARG A 388 16.74 11.95 30.64
CA ARG A 388 18.01 11.74 31.34
C ARG A 388 18.43 13.00 32.10
N ARG A 389 19.44 12.87 32.96
CA ARG A 389 19.97 13.96 33.80
C ARG A 389 20.53 15.15 33.00
N ASP A 390 20.90 14.92 31.73
CA ASP A 390 21.36 15.95 30.79
C ASP A 390 20.20 16.65 30.05
N GLY A 391 18.95 16.38 30.43
CA GLY A 391 17.74 16.94 29.81
C GLY A 391 17.36 16.28 28.49
N LYS A 392 18.13 15.30 28.00
CA LYS A 392 17.83 14.61 26.73
C LYS A 392 16.85 13.44 26.97
N PRO A 393 15.94 13.15 26.03
CA PRO A 393 15.07 11.99 26.14
C PRO A 393 15.91 10.70 26.15
N CYS A 394 15.50 9.72 26.95
CA CYS A 394 16.12 8.41 26.94
C CYS A 394 15.92 7.74 25.57
N PRO A 395 16.96 7.17 24.92
CA PRO A 395 16.84 6.52 23.62
C PRO A 395 16.21 5.12 23.71
N GLY A 396 15.77 4.69 24.90
CA GLY A 396 15.10 3.40 25.06
C GLY A 396 13.79 3.36 24.30
N LEU A 397 13.52 2.22 23.69
CA LEU A 397 12.31 1.94 22.93
C LEU A 397 11.60 0.73 23.55
N PHE A 398 10.28 0.72 23.48
CA PHE A 398 9.43 -0.38 23.94
C PHE A 398 8.63 -0.94 22.78
N GLU A 399 8.75 -2.23 22.51
CA GLU A 399 7.90 -2.91 21.53
C GLU A 399 6.46 -2.93 22.02
N VAL A 400 5.55 -2.38 21.20
CA VAL A 400 4.14 -2.25 21.53
C VAL A 400 3.51 -3.60 21.83
N GLU A 401 3.83 -4.63 21.05
CA GLU A 401 3.31 -6.00 21.26
C GLU A 401 3.70 -6.56 22.64
N LYS A 402 4.94 -6.37 23.08
CA LYS A 402 5.40 -6.80 24.41
C LYS A 402 4.69 -6.04 25.53
N LEU A 403 4.40 -4.75 25.34
CA LEU A 403 3.61 -3.97 26.30
C LEU A 403 2.18 -4.51 26.42
N ILE A 404 1.52 -4.79 25.30
CA ILE A 404 0.17 -5.40 25.26
C ILE A 404 0.16 -6.74 25.98
N ASP A 405 1.13 -7.61 25.68
CA ASP A 405 1.24 -8.94 26.30
C ASP A 405 1.51 -8.87 27.81
N SER A 406 2.34 -7.93 28.24
CA SER A 406 2.59 -7.66 29.65
C SER A 406 1.31 -7.21 30.37
N LYS A 407 0.56 -6.29 29.74
CA LYS A 407 -0.74 -5.82 30.27
C LYS A 407 -1.76 -6.96 30.38
N ARG A 408 -1.86 -7.82 29.36
CA ARG A 408 -2.72 -9.03 29.38
C ARG A 408 -2.39 -10.00 30.51
N LYS A 409 -1.12 -10.06 30.91
CA LYS A 409 -0.64 -10.86 32.06
C LYS A 409 -0.82 -10.14 33.41
N GLY A 410 -1.54 -9.02 33.46
CA GLY A 410 -1.81 -8.27 34.69
C GLY A 410 -0.62 -7.48 35.23
N ARG A 411 0.38 -7.19 34.38
CA ARG A 411 1.56 -6.40 34.76
C ARG A 411 1.43 -4.98 34.20
N PRO A 412 1.14 -3.97 35.03
CA PRO A 412 0.83 -2.61 34.57
C PRO A 412 2.07 -1.76 34.27
N GLU A 413 3.27 -2.26 34.59
CA GLU A 413 4.54 -1.54 34.39
C GLU A 413 5.54 -2.39 33.61
N HIS A 414 6.41 -1.72 32.84
CA HIS A 414 7.50 -2.35 32.09
C HIS A 414 8.81 -1.55 32.26
N PRO A 415 9.96 -2.20 32.53
CA PRO A 415 11.23 -1.50 32.68
C PRO A 415 11.81 -1.12 31.31
N CYS A 416 12.42 0.07 31.24
CA CYS A 416 13.15 0.51 30.04
C CYS A 416 14.46 -0.26 29.87
N PRO A 417 14.79 -0.78 28.67
CA PRO A 417 16.03 -1.54 28.45
C PRO A 417 17.31 -0.70 28.56
N VAL A 418 17.19 0.64 28.58
CA VAL A 418 18.34 1.55 28.60
C VAL A 418 18.53 2.23 29.95
N CYS A 419 17.48 2.84 30.51
CA CYS A 419 17.57 3.52 31.81
C CYS A 419 17.13 2.67 33.00
N ASN A 420 16.57 1.47 32.76
CA ASN A 420 16.02 0.56 33.79
C ASN A 420 14.88 1.12 34.64
N GLU A 421 14.37 2.32 34.34
CA GLU A 421 13.21 2.90 35.00
C GLU A 421 11.94 2.16 34.59
N TRP A 422 11.13 1.81 35.60
CA TRP A 422 9.80 1.21 35.42
C TRP A 422 8.82 2.27 34.99
N GLN A 423 8.08 1.99 33.92
CA GLN A 423 7.12 2.92 33.34
C GLN A 423 5.76 2.28 33.23
N ASN A 424 4.73 3.08 33.51
CA ASN A 424 3.34 2.67 33.36
C ASN A 424 3.03 2.36 31.88
N ILE A 425 2.49 1.16 31.64
CA ILE A 425 2.20 0.68 30.29
C ILE A 425 1.11 1.52 29.62
N ASP A 426 0.10 2.01 30.34
CA ASP A 426 -0.96 2.84 29.74
C ASP A 426 -0.43 4.19 29.26
N ALA A 427 0.51 4.78 30.01
CA ALA A 427 1.21 5.98 29.59
C ALA A 427 2.08 5.73 28.33
N LEU A 428 2.75 4.58 28.24
CA LEU A 428 3.50 4.20 27.03
C LEU A 428 2.57 3.94 25.83
N LEU A 429 1.48 3.20 26.04
CA LEU A 429 0.49 2.87 25.03
C LEU A 429 -0.33 4.09 24.58
N SER A 430 -0.28 5.21 25.31
CA SER A 430 -0.79 6.49 24.80
C SER A 430 -0.07 6.96 23.53
N ASN A 431 1.15 6.47 23.26
CA ASN A 431 1.86 6.67 22.01
C ASN A 431 1.73 5.49 21.04
N ALA A 432 1.09 4.39 21.45
CA ALA A 432 0.87 3.24 20.58
C ALA A 432 -0.32 3.50 19.65
N PRO A 433 -0.48 2.71 18.56
CA PRO A 433 -1.70 2.74 17.78
C PRO A 433 -2.87 2.47 18.72
N PRO A 434 -4.10 2.90 18.42
CA PRO A 434 -5.25 2.51 19.22
C PRO A 434 -5.39 0.98 19.18
N VAL A 435 -4.81 0.29 20.17
CA VAL A 435 -4.91 -1.15 20.32
C VAL A 435 -6.30 -1.43 20.88
N ARG A 436 -7.31 -1.42 20.00
CA ARG A 436 -8.71 -1.71 20.35
C ARG A 436 -8.91 -3.18 20.77
N ALA A 437 -7.88 -4.03 20.60
CA ALA A 437 -7.85 -5.43 21.03
C ALA A 437 -7.60 -5.64 22.55
N LEU A 438 -7.74 -4.59 23.36
CA LEU A 438 -7.51 -4.61 24.81
C LEU A 438 -8.76 -4.30 25.65
N THR A 439 -9.88 -3.91 25.03
CA THR A 439 -11.16 -3.83 25.74
C THR A 439 -11.78 -5.23 25.77
N THR A 440 -12.40 -5.60 26.89
CA THR A 440 -13.29 -6.77 27.00
C THR A 440 -14.56 -6.63 26.17
N GLU A 441 -14.70 -5.52 25.44
CA GLU A 441 -15.82 -5.20 24.56
C GLU A 441 -15.57 -5.79 23.17
N SER A 442 -16.63 -6.24 22.51
CA SER A 442 -16.53 -6.66 21.11
C SER A 442 -15.98 -5.51 20.27
N ALA A 443 -15.04 -5.78 19.35
CA ALA A 443 -14.54 -4.78 18.40
C ALA A 443 -15.69 -4.06 17.65
N LEU A 444 -16.81 -4.77 17.45
CA LEU A 444 -18.05 -4.22 16.90
C LEU A 444 -18.73 -3.21 17.83
N ASP A 445 -18.75 -3.47 19.14
CA ASP A 445 -19.37 -2.57 20.13
C ASP A 445 -18.59 -1.27 20.25
N THR A 446 -17.25 -1.34 20.23
CA THR A 446 -16.39 -0.16 20.20
C THR A 446 -16.65 0.66 18.93
N LEU A 447 -16.71 0.02 17.75
CA LEU A 447 -17.08 0.72 16.51
C LEU A 447 -18.47 1.36 16.62
N LEU A 448 -19.48 0.63 17.12
CA LEU A 448 -20.82 1.16 17.29
C LEU A 448 -20.87 2.36 18.26
N ALA A 449 -20.02 2.39 19.28
CA ALA A 449 -19.89 3.50 20.21
C ALA A 449 -19.24 4.74 19.55
N GLU A 450 -18.20 4.56 18.73
CA GLU A 450 -17.60 5.65 17.96
C GLU A 450 -18.59 6.29 16.98
N PHE A 451 -19.50 5.48 16.43
CA PHE A 451 -20.58 5.95 15.55
C PHE A 451 -21.82 6.47 16.31
N ALA A 452 -21.83 6.51 17.64
CA ALA A 452 -22.97 7.03 18.42
C ALA A 452 -23.16 8.54 18.23
N ASP A 453 -22.06 9.29 18.06
CA ASP A 453 -22.05 10.74 17.84
C ASP A 453 -22.12 11.13 16.36
N MET A 454 -22.50 10.19 15.48
CA MET A 454 -22.56 10.40 14.04
C MET A 454 -23.43 11.59 13.64
N LYS A 455 -24.59 11.81 14.29
CA LYS A 455 -25.44 12.98 14.00
C LYS A 455 -24.71 14.29 14.24
N ARG A 456 -23.91 14.36 15.30
CA ARG A 456 -23.08 15.54 15.60
C ARG A 456 -22.01 15.72 14.52
N ALA A 457 -21.33 14.65 14.15
CA ALA A 457 -20.33 14.67 13.07
C ALA A 457 -20.94 15.15 11.74
N GLN A 458 -22.15 14.70 11.38
CA GLN A 458 -22.85 15.18 10.18
C GLN A 458 -23.13 16.68 10.23
N VAL A 459 -23.64 17.19 11.36
CA VAL A 459 -23.92 18.63 11.53
C VAL A 459 -22.65 19.46 11.37
N ILE A 460 -21.54 19.03 12.00
CA ILE A 460 -20.24 19.69 11.85
C ILE A 460 -19.79 19.66 10.38
N THR A 461 -19.87 18.48 9.76
CA THR A 461 -19.36 18.30 8.40
C THR A 461 -20.16 19.12 7.39
N TYR A 462 -21.49 19.17 7.55
CA TYR A 462 -22.37 20.01 6.74
C TYR A 462 -22.08 21.51 6.94
N ALA A 463 -21.95 21.96 8.20
CA ALA A 463 -21.66 23.37 8.51
C ALA A 463 -20.34 23.86 7.89
N HIS A 464 -19.35 22.98 7.79
CA HIS A 464 -18.01 23.30 7.28
C HIS A 464 -17.80 22.87 5.81
N MET A 465 -18.80 22.29 5.15
CA MET A 465 -18.68 21.80 3.77
C MET A 465 -18.27 22.91 2.78
N HIS A 466 -18.82 24.12 2.93
CA HIS A 466 -18.53 25.26 2.05
C HIS A 466 -17.41 26.17 2.57
N GLN A 467 -17.14 26.17 3.88
CA GLN A 467 -16.16 27.06 4.52
C GLN A 467 -14.79 26.39 4.72
N GLY A 468 -14.70 25.10 4.44
CA GLY A 468 -13.52 24.28 4.70
C GLY A 468 -13.37 23.88 6.17
N PHE A 469 -12.57 22.85 6.41
CA PHE A 469 -12.35 22.26 7.73
C PHE A 469 -11.23 22.94 8.54
N ALA A 470 -10.60 23.99 8.01
CA ALA A 470 -9.50 24.69 8.66
C ALA A 470 -9.89 25.32 10.01
N HIS A 471 -11.15 25.76 10.15
CA HIS A 471 -11.66 26.49 11.30
C HIS A 471 -12.33 25.63 12.38
N LEU A 472 -12.26 24.30 12.27
CA LEU A 472 -12.80 23.41 13.30
C LEU A 472 -12.09 23.59 14.65
N ASP A 473 -12.85 23.51 15.74
CA ASP A 473 -12.28 23.44 17.07
C ASP A 473 -11.64 22.07 17.36
N ALA A 474 -10.86 21.98 18.44
CA ALA A 474 -10.13 20.76 18.78
C ALA A 474 -11.06 19.55 19.08
N ASN A 475 -12.25 19.79 19.63
CA ASN A 475 -13.20 18.72 19.96
C ASN A 475 -13.85 18.15 18.70
N ASP A 476 -14.22 19.02 17.77
CA ASP A 476 -14.84 18.61 16.51
C ASP A 476 -13.82 17.90 15.61
N LYS A 477 -12.58 18.38 15.54
CA LYS A 477 -11.47 17.67 14.88
C LYS A 477 -11.28 16.26 15.47
N LYS A 478 -11.22 16.16 16.80
CA LYS A 478 -11.08 14.87 17.51
C LYS A 478 -12.23 13.91 17.21
N LEU A 479 -13.46 14.41 17.17
CA LEU A 479 -14.63 13.59 16.84
C LEU A 479 -14.52 13.04 15.42
N LEU A 480 -14.22 13.89 14.43
CA LEU A 480 -14.10 13.47 13.04
C LEU A 480 -12.94 12.47 12.83
N SER A 481 -11.79 12.69 13.45
CA SER A 481 -10.65 11.77 13.36
C SER A 481 -10.93 10.39 13.98
N ARG A 482 -11.63 10.32 15.12
CA ARG A 482 -12.03 9.03 15.73
C ARG A 482 -12.97 8.23 14.84
N ILE A 483 -13.83 8.95 14.14
CA ILE A 483 -14.78 8.38 13.19
C ILE A 483 -14.06 7.87 11.94
N ASP A 484 -13.10 8.63 11.39
CA ASP A 484 -12.25 8.17 10.29
C ASP A 484 -11.48 6.89 10.66
N ASP A 485 -10.94 6.83 11.88
CA ASP A 485 -10.27 5.66 12.44
C ASP A 485 -11.19 4.43 12.49
N ALA A 486 -12.41 4.61 13.01
CA ALA A 486 -13.42 3.56 13.05
C ALA A 486 -13.85 3.06 11.66
N ARG A 487 -13.95 3.97 10.68
CA ARG A 487 -14.23 3.62 9.30
C ARG A 487 -13.11 2.78 8.69
N ASP A 488 -11.88 3.25 8.79
CA ASP A 488 -10.74 2.60 8.14
C ASP A 488 -10.44 1.23 8.76
N ASP A 489 -10.72 1.05 10.06
CA ASP A 489 -10.75 -0.27 10.71
C ASP A 489 -11.78 -1.21 10.05
N LEU A 490 -13.02 -0.74 9.83
CA LEU A 490 -14.06 -1.53 9.18
C LEU A 490 -13.63 -1.95 7.76
N LEU A 491 -13.15 -1.00 6.96
CA LEU A 491 -12.76 -1.28 5.57
C LEU A 491 -11.60 -2.28 5.49
N ARG A 492 -10.60 -2.16 6.37
CA ARG A 492 -9.49 -3.12 6.47
C ARG A 492 -9.96 -4.52 6.81
N ALA A 493 -10.95 -4.64 7.70
CA ALA A 493 -11.51 -5.93 8.07
C ALA A 493 -12.31 -6.62 6.96
N LEU A 494 -12.65 -5.90 5.87
CA LEU A 494 -13.40 -6.41 4.72
C LEU A 494 -12.53 -6.47 3.44
N THR A 495 -11.21 -6.31 3.56
CA THR A 495 -10.30 -6.26 2.42
C THR A 495 -10.33 -7.54 1.58
N ASP A 496 -10.50 -8.71 2.20
CA ASP A 496 -10.55 -9.97 1.47
C ASP A 496 -11.83 -10.10 0.65
N GLU A 497 -12.97 -9.71 1.20
CA GLU A 497 -14.25 -9.73 0.49
C GLU A 497 -14.28 -8.74 -0.68
N ALA A 498 -13.48 -7.67 -0.63
CA ALA A 498 -13.36 -6.70 -1.71
C ALA A 498 -12.91 -7.34 -3.04
N LYS A 499 -12.23 -8.50 -3.01
CA LYS A 499 -11.81 -9.25 -4.21
C LYS A 499 -13.00 -9.65 -5.10
N ASP A 500 -14.13 -9.92 -4.46
CA ASP A 500 -15.28 -10.59 -5.03
C ASP A 500 -16.45 -9.66 -5.38
N GLY A 501 -16.49 -8.46 -4.82
CA GLY A 501 -17.53 -7.49 -5.10
C GLY A 501 -17.44 -6.21 -4.27
N PRO A 502 -18.28 -5.21 -4.57
CA PRO A 502 -18.28 -3.93 -3.88
C PRO A 502 -18.63 -4.07 -2.39
N ARG A 503 -17.98 -3.29 -1.54
CA ARG A 503 -18.21 -3.28 -0.09
C ARG A 503 -19.17 -2.20 0.37
N LEU A 504 -19.31 -1.14 -0.43
CA LEU A 504 -20.10 0.03 -0.11
C LEU A 504 -21.45 0.02 -0.84
N PHE A 505 -22.53 -0.06 -0.06
CA PHE A 505 -23.90 -0.01 -0.56
C PHE A 505 -24.85 0.56 0.49
N SER A 506 -25.92 1.20 0.02
CA SER A 506 -27.06 1.59 0.86
C SER A 506 -28.29 0.76 0.48
N LEU A 507 -29.22 0.65 1.43
CA LEU A 507 -30.45 -0.12 1.26
C LEU A 507 -31.67 0.69 1.72
N GLU A 508 -32.76 0.57 0.97
CA GLU A 508 -34.05 1.13 1.34
C GLU A 508 -35.20 0.22 0.88
N PRO A 509 -36.32 0.14 1.61
CA PRO A 509 -37.44 -0.70 1.23
C PRO A 509 -38.17 -0.07 0.04
N VAL A 510 -38.47 -0.86 -0.99
CA VAL A 510 -39.20 -0.36 -2.17
C VAL A 510 -40.59 0.17 -1.78
N ASN A 511 -41.24 -0.46 -0.80
CA ASN A 511 -42.59 -0.13 -0.34
C ASN A 511 -42.62 0.65 0.99
N ARG A 512 -41.86 1.74 1.10
CA ARG A 512 -41.69 2.53 2.35
C ARG A 512 -42.98 2.86 3.11
N ARG A 513 -44.07 3.23 2.41
CA ARG A 513 -45.35 3.63 3.05
C ARG A 513 -46.17 2.46 3.62
N ARG A 514 -45.92 1.22 3.17
CA ARG A 514 -46.67 0.02 3.58
C ARG A 514 -45.80 -0.98 4.35
N PHE A 515 -44.54 -0.65 4.57
CA PHE A 515 -43.58 -1.53 5.21
C PHE A 515 -43.84 -1.63 6.73
N ASN A 516 -44.15 -2.84 7.20
CA ASN A 516 -44.31 -3.10 8.63
C ASN A 516 -42.96 -3.48 9.26
N LEU A 517 -42.34 -2.49 9.91
CA LEU A 517 -41.06 -2.62 10.63
C LEU A 517 -41.00 -3.79 11.63
N LYS A 518 -42.12 -4.19 12.23
CA LYS A 518 -42.17 -5.19 13.31
C LYS A 518 -42.56 -6.61 12.85
N GLY A 519 -43.07 -6.77 11.62
CA GLY A 519 -43.78 -7.99 11.21
C GLY A 519 -43.44 -8.60 9.85
N TRP A 520 -42.39 -8.12 9.17
CA TRP A 520 -42.02 -8.65 7.84
C TRP A 520 -41.22 -9.97 7.94
N ALA A 521 -41.45 -10.88 6.99
CA ALA A 521 -40.66 -12.12 6.84
C ALA A 521 -39.68 -12.02 5.68
N LYS A 522 -40.15 -11.46 4.57
CA LYS A 522 -39.41 -11.13 3.34
C LYS A 522 -39.89 -9.77 2.84
N GLU A 523 -38.99 -8.97 2.31
CA GLU A 523 -39.31 -7.69 1.68
C GLU A 523 -38.28 -7.39 0.59
N THR A 524 -38.70 -6.63 -0.43
CA THR A 524 -37.81 -6.18 -1.49
C THR A 524 -37.15 -4.86 -1.10
N PHE A 525 -35.83 -4.87 -1.06
CA PHE A 525 -35.00 -3.70 -0.82
C PHE A 525 -34.38 -3.21 -2.13
N ARG A 526 -34.45 -1.91 -2.35
CA ARG A 526 -33.61 -1.22 -3.33
C ARG A 526 -32.22 -1.09 -2.73
N ILE A 527 -31.23 -1.60 -3.45
CA ILE A 527 -29.82 -1.54 -3.12
C ILE A 527 -29.15 -0.57 -4.08
N THR A 528 -28.44 0.40 -3.55
CA THR A 528 -27.65 1.38 -4.32
C THR A 528 -26.18 1.16 -4.03
N LEU A 529 -25.38 0.94 -5.07
CA LEU A 529 -23.93 0.75 -4.97
C LEU A 529 -23.19 2.09 -4.94
N TRP A 530 -22.04 2.11 -4.26
CA TRP A 530 -21.23 3.31 -4.04
C TRP A 530 -19.79 3.08 -4.53
N CYS A 531 -19.18 4.14 -5.04
CA CYS A 531 -17.77 4.15 -5.42
C CYS A 531 -16.87 4.25 -4.17
N GLU A 532 -15.90 3.35 -4.03
CA GLU A 532 -15.01 3.34 -2.86
C GLU A 532 -14.01 4.51 -2.85
N HIS A 533 -13.64 5.03 -4.02
CA HIS A 533 -12.75 6.19 -4.14
C HIS A 533 -13.46 7.49 -3.73
N SER A 534 -14.54 7.86 -4.44
CA SER A 534 -15.24 9.13 -4.19
C SER A 534 -16.25 9.08 -3.07
N ARG A 535 -16.63 7.88 -2.60
CA ARG A 535 -17.66 7.70 -1.56
C ARG A 535 -19.01 8.30 -1.98
N LEU A 536 -19.31 8.24 -3.27
CA LEU A 536 -20.58 8.68 -3.85
C LEU A 536 -21.34 7.50 -4.43
N PRO A 537 -22.69 7.51 -4.35
CA PRO A 537 -23.54 6.52 -4.97
C PRO A 537 -23.45 6.64 -6.49
N LEU A 538 -23.47 5.50 -7.19
CA LEU A 538 -23.34 5.44 -8.64
C LEU A 538 -24.38 6.29 -9.40
N PRO A 539 -25.66 6.39 -8.98
CA PRO A 539 -26.62 7.27 -9.64
C PRO A 539 -26.16 8.74 -9.75
N VAL A 540 -25.50 9.25 -8.71
CA VAL A 540 -24.98 10.62 -8.68
C VAL A 540 -23.78 10.77 -9.61
N LEU A 541 -22.90 9.76 -9.66
CA LEU A 541 -21.71 9.79 -10.51
C LEU A 541 -22.02 9.72 -12.00
N TYR A 542 -23.04 8.95 -12.38
CA TYR A 542 -23.47 8.80 -13.77
C TYR A 542 -24.56 9.79 -14.18
N GLY A 543 -25.18 10.51 -13.24
CA GLY A 543 -26.36 11.33 -13.51
C GLY A 543 -27.58 10.51 -13.96
N ASP A 544 -27.66 9.23 -13.58
CA ASP A 544 -28.72 8.29 -13.97
C ASP A 544 -29.20 7.49 -12.75
N GLU A 545 -30.45 7.75 -12.32
CA GLU A 545 -31.10 7.12 -11.17
C GLU A 545 -31.12 5.58 -11.20
N LYS A 546 -30.94 4.96 -12.37
CA LYS A 546 -30.98 3.49 -12.52
C LYS A 546 -29.61 2.84 -12.45
N LYS A 547 -28.51 3.60 -12.57
CA LYS A 547 -27.16 3.05 -12.59
C LYS A 547 -26.72 2.60 -11.20
N GLY A 548 -26.29 1.34 -11.08
CA GLY A 548 -25.85 0.80 -9.80
C GLY A 548 -26.97 0.54 -8.80
N VAL A 549 -28.22 0.50 -9.27
CA VAL A 549 -29.40 0.24 -8.44
C VAL A 549 -29.99 -1.12 -8.80
N CYS A 550 -30.20 -1.97 -7.79
CA CYS A 550 -30.85 -3.27 -7.95
C CYS A 550 -31.90 -3.50 -6.86
N GLN A 551 -32.78 -4.49 -7.04
CA GLN A 551 -33.87 -4.77 -6.10
C GLN A 551 -33.77 -6.19 -5.59
N ILE A 552 -33.30 -6.37 -4.36
CA ILE A 552 -33.05 -7.68 -3.76
C ILE A 552 -34.15 -8.00 -2.75
N GLU A 553 -34.75 -9.19 -2.86
CA GLU A 553 -35.59 -9.73 -1.80
C GLU A 553 -34.68 -10.22 -0.66
N LEU A 554 -34.77 -9.56 0.49
CA LEU A 554 -34.06 -9.95 1.70
C LEU A 554 -35.06 -10.61 2.66
N ASN A 555 -34.57 -11.53 3.48
CA ASN A 555 -35.35 -12.10 4.57
C ASN A 555 -34.95 -11.46 5.91
N ARG A 556 -35.87 -11.48 6.87
CA ARG A 556 -35.67 -10.83 8.18
C ARG A 556 -34.54 -11.46 8.99
N GLU A 557 -34.30 -12.76 8.84
CA GLU A 557 -33.26 -13.47 9.58
C GLU A 557 -31.85 -12.99 9.16
N TRP A 558 -31.61 -12.95 7.85
CA TRP A 558 -30.40 -12.39 7.25
C TRP A 558 -30.23 -10.92 7.67
N PHE A 559 -31.28 -10.12 7.55
CA PHE A 559 -31.21 -8.69 7.90
C PHE A 559 -30.87 -8.48 9.37
N ARG A 560 -31.42 -9.29 10.28
CA ARG A 560 -31.09 -9.23 11.71
C ARG A 560 -29.63 -9.60 11.96
N LYS A 561 -29.09 -10.60 11.25
CA LYS A 561 -27.66 -10.96 11.32
C LYS A 561 -26.78 -9.85 10.77
N ALA A 562 -27.20 -9.18 9.69
CA ALA A 562 -26.47 -8.09 9.03
C ALA A 562 -26.60 -6.73 9.72
N ALA A 563 -27.64 -6.51 10.54
CA ALA A 563 -27.99 -5.19 11.07
C ALA A 563 -26.84 -4.45 11.79
N PRO A 564 -26.02 -5.10 12.65
CA PRO A 564 -24.88 -4.43 13.27
C PRO A 564 -23.86 -3.91 12.25
N PHE A 565 -23.52 -4.73 11.25
CA PHE A 565 -22.63 -4.34 10.16
C PHE A 565 -23.23 -3.22 9.30
N LEU A 566 -24.52 -3.36 8.94
CA LEU A 566 -25.24 -2.36 8.16
C LEU A 566 -25.30 -1.01 8.87
N LYS A 567 -25.35 -0.97 10.21
CA LYS A 567 -25.29 0.28 10.99
C LYS A 567 -23.95 0.99 10.80
N ILE A 568 -22.84 0.28 10.90
CA ILE A 568 -21.49 0.86 10.73
C ILE A 568 -21.28 1.27 9.27
N LEU A 569 -21.74 0.46 8.32
CA LEU A 569 -21.70 0.78 6.89
C LEU A 569 -22.51 2.04 6.58
N ASN A 570 -23.78 2.10 7.03
CA ASN A 570 -24.64 3.27 6.83
C ASN A 570 -24.03 4.53 7.44
N GLY A 571 -23.41 4.39 8.62
CA GLY A 571 -22.70 5.50 9.24
C GLY A 571 -21.48 5.96 8.45
N THR A 572 -20.68 5.01 7.93
CA THR A 572 -19.54 5.29 7.06
C THR A 572 -19.95 6.10 5.82
N LEU A 573 -21.06 5.71 5.17
CA LEU A 573 -21.56 6.41 3.98
C LEU A 573 -21.99 7.84 4.28
N ARG A 574 -22.66 8.08 5.41
CA ARG A 574 -23.12 9.41 5.84
C ARG A 574 -21.99 10.42 6.00
N LEU A 575 -20.82 9.97 6.44
CA LEU A 575 -19.67 10.84 6.68
C LEU A 575 -18.87 11.12 5.40
N GLY A 576 -18.96 10.22 4.41
CA GLY A 576 -18.36 10.42 3.09
C GLY A 576 -19.07 11.47 2.23
N LEU A 577 -20.36 11.74 2.51
CA LEU A 577 -21.19 12.64 1.71
C LEU A 577 -20.62 14.06 1.54
N PRO A 578 -20.13 14.74 2.59
CA PRO A 578 -19.66 16.13 2.43
C PRO A 578 -18.20 16.21 1.94
N VAL A 579 -17.38 15.19 2.19
CA VAL A 579 -15.97 15.12 1.73
C VAL A 579 -15.90 14.92 0.21
N ALA A 580 -16.88 14.22 -0.36
CA ALA A 580 -17.00 14.04 -1.81
C ALA A 580 -17.29 15.35 -2.58
N ALA A 581 -17.74 16.41 -1.91
CA ALA A 581 -17.96 17.72 -2.51
C ALA A 581 -16.70 18.62 -2.54
N ALA A 582 -15.66 18.29 -1.76
CA ALA A 582 -14.47 19.13 -1.60
C ALA A 582 -13.30 18.77 -2.54
N GLY A 583 -13.35 17.63 -3.22
CA GLY A 583 -12.29 17.14 -4.11
C GLY A 583 -12.76 16.73 -5.52
N LEU A 584 -14.04 16.94 -5.82
CA LEU A 584 -14.60 16.79 -7.15
C LEU A 584 -15.12 18.16 -7.58
N GLU A 585 -14.90 18.56 -8.83
CA GLU A 585 -15.59 19.72 -9.44
C GLU A 585 -17.12 19.58 -9.45
N LEU A 586 -17.67 18.49 -8.92
CA LEU A 586 -19.08 18.30 -8.62
C LEU A 586 -19.40 18.90 -7.25
N THR A 587 -19.63 20.22 -7.20
CA THR A 587 -20.45 20.79 -6.14
C THR A 587 -21.83 20.13 -6.21
N LEU A 588 -22.11 19.19 -5.31
CA LEU A 588 -23.42 18.56 -5.23
C LEU A 588 -24.45 19.64 -4.86
N ASP A 589 -25.53 19.71 -5.62
CA ASP A 589 -26.68 20.56 -5.31
C ASP A 589 -27.30 20.14 -3.96
N GLU A 590 -27.75 21.12 -3.17
CA GLU A 590 -28.37 20.87 -1.85
C GLU A 590 -29.54 19.87 -1.91
N GLY A 591 -30.30 19.87 -3.01
CA GLY A 591 -31.40 18.92 -3.22
C GLY A 591 -30.92 17.48 -3.44
N VAL A 592 -29.81 17.29 -4.15
CA VAL A 592 -29.18 15.96 -4.36
C VAL A 592 -28.62 15.44 -3.03
N TYR A 593 -27.94 16.31 -2.27
CA TYR A 593 -27.43 15.98 -0.95
C TYR A 593 -28.57 15.57 0.01
N GLY A 594 -29.65 16.37 0.09
CA GLY A 594 -30.80 16.09 0.93
C GLY A 594 -31.53 14.78 0.55
N ALA A 595 -31.58 14.45 -0.75
CA ALA A 595 -32.13 13.17 -1.19
C ALA A 595 -31.27 11.99 -0.69
N MET A 596 -29.93 12.09 -0.80
CA MET A 596 -29.00 11.06 -0.32
C MET A 596 -29.12 10.85 1.20
N GLU A 597 -29.18 11.92 1.98
CA GLU A 597 -29.44 11.83 3.43
C GLU A 597 -30.77 11.15 3.71
N GLY A 598 -31.84 11.52 3.00
CA GLY A 598 -33.15 10.89 3.14
C GLY A 598 -33.15 9.38 2.85
N HIS A 599 -32.35 8.92 1.88
CA HIS A 599 -32.15 7.50 1.60
C HIS A 599 -31.43 6.79 2.75
N LEU A 600 -30.34 7.36 3.28
CA LEU A 600 -29.59 6.80 4.40
C LEU A 600 -30.37 6.84 5.73
N ASP A 601 -31.26 7.82 5.92
CA ASP A 601 -32.21 7.90 7.04
C ASP A 601 -33.22 6.76 7.00
N SER A 602 -33.76 6.49 5.80
CA SER A 602 -34.68 5.38 5.60
C SER A 602 -34.05 4.02 5.94
N GLY A 603 -32.80 3.81 5.53
CA GLY A 603 -32.04 2.60 5.89
C GLY A 603 -31.78 2.52 7.39
N GLN A 604 -31.39 3.63 8.01
CA GLN A 604 -31.08 3.70 9.45
C GLN A 604 -32.27 3.31 10.32
N GLU A 605 -33.47 3.84 10.04
CA GLU A 605 -34.69 3.55 10.80
C GLU A 605 -34.97 2.03 10.88
N ILE A 606 -34.73 1.30 9.79
CA ILE A 606 -35.00 -0.14 9.69
C ILE A 606 -33.91 -0.94 10.41
N ILE A 607 -32.65 -0.52 10.26
CA ILE A 607 -31.51 -1.11 10.96
C ILE A 607 -31.73 -1.00 12.48
N GLU A 608 -32.09 0.19 12.98
CA GLU A 608 -32.37 0.43 14.40
C GLU A 608 -33.59 -0.37 14.91
N ALA A 609 -34.68 -0.40 14.13
CA ALA A 609 -35.86 -1.20 14.47
C ALA A 609 -35.55 -2.70 14.55
N SER A 610 -34.58 -3.18 13.77
CA SER A 610 -34.18 -4.59 13.72
C SER A 610 -33.23 -4.99 14.86
N MET A 611 -32.48 -4.03 15.42
CA MET A 611 -31.57 -4.26 16.55
C MET A 611 -32.25 -4.19 17.91
N GLY A 612 -33.46 -3.63 18.02
CA GLY A 612 -34.28 -3.67 19.23
C GLY A 612 -33.60 -3.11 20.49
N PHE A 613 -33.66 -1.80 20.71
CA PHE A 613 -33.15 -1.20 21.95
C PHE A 613 -33.94 -1.69 23.19
N LYS A 614 -33.27 -2.40 24.09
CA LYS A 614 -33.36 -2.12 25.54
C LYS A 614 -31.96 -1.73 26.01
N GLY A 615 -31.84 -0.50 26.48
CA GLY A 615 -30.65 -0.04 27.19
C GLY A 615 -30.43 -0.89 28.45
N GLY A 616 -29.17 -1.17 28.73
CA GLY A 616 -28.72 -1.94 29.88
C GLY A 616 -27.64 -2.92 29.46
N ALA A 617 -26.42 -2.70 29.92
CA ALA A 617 -25.30 -3.62 29.80
C ALA A 617 -25.76 -5.06 30.12
N GLY A 618 -25.66 -5.96 29.15
CA GLY A 618 -26.20 -7.31 29.28
C GLY A 618 -25.79 -8.21 28.12
N GLN A 619 -24.60 -8.78 28.25
CA GLN A 619 -24.11 -10.04 27.63
C GLN A 619 -24.72 -10.44 26.29
N THR A 620 -24.00 -10.13 25.20
CA THR A 620 -24.01 -10.90 23.96
C THR A 620 -23.41 -12.29 24.25
N GLY A 621 -24.28 -13.28 24.47
CA GLY A 621 -23.89 -14.66 24.76
C GLY A 621 -23.22 -15.37 23.58
N ASP A 622 -22.31 -16.27 23.93
CA ASP A 622 -21.61 -17.32 23.16
C ASP A 622 -21.98 -17.48 21.68
N TRP A 623 -21.01 -17.22 20.81
CA TRP A 623 -20.99 -17.62 19.40
C TRP A 623 -19.63 -18.24 19.06
N LEU A 624 -19.45 -19.50 19.45
CA LEU A 624 -18.42 -20.38 18.91
C LEU A 624 -19.15 -21.55 18.25
N ASP A 625 -19.23 -21.54 16.92
CA ASP A 625 -19.32 -22.78 16.16
C ASP A 625 -17.91 -23.04 15.60
N GLU A 626 -17.28 -24.07 16.17
CA GLU A 626 -16.10 -24.73 15.61
C GLU A 626 -16.50 -25.39 14.30
N ASP A 627 -16.07 -24.85 13.16
CA ASP A 627 -15.73 -25.63 11.96
C ASP A 627 -15.22 -24.68 10.85
N THR A 628 -13.91 -24.41 10.84
CA THR A 628 -13.21 -24.02 9.61
C THR A 628 -11.89 -24.78 9.53
N PRO A 629 -11.60 -25.48 8.41
CA PRO A 629 -10.35 -26.20 8.25
C PRO A 629 -9.20 -25.23 8.02
N ASP A 630 -8.07 -25.53 8.67
CA ASP A 630 -6.79 -24.82 8.61
C ASP A 630 -6.45 -24.33 7.19
N ARG A 631 -6.33 -23.01 7.06
CA ARG A 631 -5.56 -22.37 6.00
C ARG A 631 -4.46 -21.55 6.65
N GLU A 632 -3.25 -22.09 6.60
CA GLU A 632 -2.02 -21.38 6.89
C GLU A 632 -1.89 -20.15 5.97
N ARG A 633 -1.99 -18.94 6.55
CA ARG A 633 -1.27 -17.71 6.13
C ARG A 633 -1.58 -16.54 7.07
N GLY A 634 -0.52 -15.97 7.65
CA GLY A 634 -0.48 -14.63 8.24
C GLY A 634 -1.20 -14.46 9.58
N ARG A 635 -0.42 -14.35 10.67
CA ARG A 635 -0.92 -13.97 12.00
C ARG A 635 -1.54 -12.58 11.97
N ILE A 636 -2.83 -12.48 11.66
CA ILE A 636 -3.69 -11.41 12.13
C ILE A 636 -4.76 -12.11 12.97
N THR A 637 -4.71 -11.86 14.27
CA THR A 637 -5.69 -12.33 15.27
C THR A 637 -7.10 -12.20 14.72
N GLY A 638 -7.85 -13.31 14.68
CA GLY A 638 -9.25 -13.34 14.23
C GLY A 638 -10.07 -12.29 14.97
N SER A 639 -10.41 -11.21 14.28
CA SER A 639 -11.26 -10.14 14.79
C SER A 639 -12.73 -10.56 14.68
N PRO A 640 -13.61 -10.20 15.63
CA PRO A 640 -15.06 -10.39 15.54
C PRO A 640 -15.69 -9.87 14.23
N ILE A 641 -15.00 -8.95 13.54
CA ILE A 641 -15.42 -8.41 12.24
C ILE A 641 -15.30 -9.48 11.12
N SER A 642 -14.39 -10.46 11.25
CA SER A 642 -14.22 -11.55 10.27
C SER A 642 -15.49 -12.40 10.08
N ALA A 643 -16.35 -12.50 11.10
CA ALA A 643 -17.65 -13.17 10.99
C ALA A 643 -18.62 -12.45 10.04
N HIS A 644 -18.45 -11.13 9.83
CA HIS A 644 -19.27 -10.32 8.94
C HIS A 644 -18.83 -10.42 7.47
N GLY A 645 -17.61 -10.91 7.20
CA GLY A 645 -17.17 -11.26 5.85
C GLY A 645 -18.08 -12.30 5.18
N ALA A 646 -18.66 -13.23 5.96
CA ALA A 646 -19.66 -14.18 5.47
C ALA A 646 -20.94 -13.48 4.96
N ILE A 647 -21.42 -12.46 5.67
CA ILE A 647 -22.61 -11.68 5.30
C ILE A 647 -22.39 -10.97 3.97
N LEU A 648 -21.21 -10.38 3.78
CA LEU A 648 -20.87 -9.69 2.56
C LEU A 648 -20.71 -10.65 1.37
N ARG A 649 -20.13 -11.84 1.57
CA ARG A 649 -20.09 -12.90 0.53
C ARG A 649 -21.48 -13.37 0.12
N GLU A 650 -22.39 -13.57 1.09
CA GLU A 650 -23.79 -13.90 0.80
C GLU A 650 -24.46 -12.79 -0.01
N PHE A 651 -24.23 -11.52 0.36
CA PHE A 651 -24.74 -10.38 -0.38
C PHE A 651 -24.17 -10.31 -1.81
N HIS A 652 -22.87 -10.55 -2.02
CA HIS A 652 -22.27 -10.63 -3.34
C HIS A 652 -22.89 -11.75 -4.18
N ALA A 653 -23.16 -12.92 -3.59
CA ALA A 653 -23.87 -13.99 -4.27
C ALA A 653 -25.30 -13.59 -4.68
N MET A 654 -26.00 -12.79 -3.85
CA MET A 654 -27.30 -12.23 -4.21
C MET A 654 -27.18 -11.21 -5.35
N LEU A 655 -26.18 -10.32 -5.33
CA LEU A 655 -25.92 -9.36 -6.40
C LEU A 655 -25.64 -10.06 -7.74
N ARG A 656 -24.77 -11.07 -7.75
CA ARG A 656 -24.41 -11.83 -8.96
C ARG A 656 -25.61 -12.56 -9.59
N LYS A 657 -26.62 -12.94 -8.80
CA LYS A 657 -27.86 -13.51 -9.34
C LYS A 657 -28.69 -12.48 -10.12
N GLN A 658 -28.63 -11.21 -9.74
CA GLN A 658 -29.35 -10.13 -10.42
C GLN A 658 -28.57 -9.52 -11.58
N ASP A 659 -27.25 -9.53 -11.47
CA ASP A 659 -26.32 -9.13 -12.53
C ASP A 659 -25.32 -10.26 -12.81
N PRO A 660 -25.70 -11.25 -13.65
CA PRO A 660 -24.81 -12.37 -14.01
C PRO A 660 -23.53 -11.91 -14.70
N GLY A 661 -23.53 -10.72 -15.31
CA GLY A 661 -22.36 -10.12 -15.93
C GLY A 661 -21.35 -9.55 -14.92
N CYS A 662 -21.66 -9.54 -13.62
CA CYS A 662 -20.84 -8.99 -12.54
C CYS A 662 -20.32 -7.58 -12.86
N LYS A 663 -21.14 -6.77 -13.53
CA LYS A 663 -20.77 -5.40 -13.93
C LYS A 663 -20.96 -4.41 -12.79
N PHE A 664 -21.75 -4.78 -11.76
CA PHE A 664 -21.96 -4.00 -10.52
C PHE A 664 -22.27 -2.53 -10.79
N GLY A 665 -23.16 -2.27 -11.76
CA GLY A 665 -23.55 -0.90 -12.13
C GLY A 665 -22.52 -0.11 -12.92
N GLY A 666 -21.44 -0.74 -13.40
CA GLY A 666 -20.34 -0.10 -14.12
C GLY A 666 -19.08 0.13 -13.28
N LEU A 667 -19.05 -0.32 -12.02
CA LEU A 667 -17.85 -0.28 -11.19
C LEU A 667 -16.74 -1.12 -11.82
N VAL A 668 -15.53 -0.58 -11.78
CA VAL A 668 -14.31 -1.27 -12.19
C VAL A 668 -13.55 -1.72 -10.96
N ARG A 669 -12.98 -2.92 -11.04
CA ARG A 669 -12.15 -3.47 -9.98
C ARG A 669 -10.71 -3.03 -10.21
N VAL A 670 -10.20 -2.21 -9.30
CA VAL A 670 -8.82 -1.71 -9.30
C VAL A 670 -8.03 -2.32 -8.14
N ARG A 671 -6.71 -2.20 -8.19
CA ARG A 671 -5.83 -2.71 -7.14
C ARG A 671 -4.93 -1.59 -6.65
N ASN A 672 -5.00 -1.25 -5.36
CA ASN A 672 -4.16 -0.20 -4.80
C ASN A 672 -2.70 -0.65 -4.65
N LYS A 673 -1.86 0.29 -4.21
CA LYS A 673 -0.44 0.11 -3.93
C LYS A 673 -0.11 -0.91 -2.83
N ARG A 674 -1.11 -1.33 -2.04
CA ARG A 674 -1.01 -2.41 -1.04
C ARG A 674 -1.45 -3.78 -1.59
N ASN A 675 -1.73 -3.86 -2.89
CA ASN A 675 -2.33 -5.01 -3.56
C ASN A 675 -3.74 -5.37 -3.07
N GLU A 676 -4.45 -4.43 -2.45
CA GLU A 676 -5.84 -4.58 -2.02
C GLU A 676 -6.78 -4.20 -3.18
N PHE A 677 -7.88 -4.92 -3.31
CA PHE A 677 -8.87 -4.63 -4.35
C PHE A 677 -9.87 -3.58 -3.87
N LEU A 678 -10.25 -2.69 -4.79
CA LEU A 678 -11.32 -1.72 -4.59
C LEU A 678 -12.25 -1.73 -5.79
N TRP A 679 -13.50 -1.33 -5.57
CA TRP A 679 -14.48 -1.11 -6.62
C TRP A 679 -14.74 0.38 -6.78
N VAL A 680 -14.30 0.94 -7.90
CA VAL A 680 -14.33 2.39 -8.16
C VAL A 680 -15.09 2.69 -9.44
N HIS A 681 -15.57 3.92 -9.55
CA HIS A 681 -16.16 4.41 -10.79
C HIS A 681 -15.07 4.54 -11.88
N PRO A 682 -15.33 4.23 -13.17
CA PRO A 682 -14.32 4.25 -14.24
C PRO A 682 -13.50 5.55 -14.34
N ARG A 683 -14.12 6.69 -14.01
CA ARG A 683 -13.42 8.00 -13.98
C ARG A 683 -12.22 8.07 -13.00
N PHE A 684 -12.13 7.16 -12.03
CA PHE A 684 -11.04 7.07 -11.07
C PHE A 684 -10.15 5.85 -11.31
N GLU A 685 -10.35 5.15 -12.43
CA GLU A 685 -9.59 3.94 -12.73
C GLU A 685 -8.08 4.25 -12.84
N GLU A 686 -7.73 5.42 -13.37
CA GLU A 686 -6.34 5.87 -13.57
C GLU A 686 -5.60 6.30 -12.29
N GLU A 687 -6.29 6.38 -11.15
CA GLU A 687 -5.70 6.72 -9.84
C GLU A 687 -5.02 5.52 -9.15
N TYR A 688 -5.13 4.32 -9.75
CA TYR A 688 -4.71 3.03 -9.17
C TYR A 688 -3.91 2.21 -10.17
#